data_AF-A0A0K2UHV8-F1
#
_entry.id   AF-A0A0K2UHV8-F1
#
_cell.length_a   1.000
_cell.length_b   1.000
_cell.length_c   1.000
_cell.angle_alpha   90.00
_cell.angle_beta   90.00
_cell.angle_gamma   90.00
#
_symmetry.space_group_name_H-M   'P 1'
#
loop_
_entity.id
_entity.type
_entity.pdbx_description
1 polymer ?
#
loop_
_entity_poly.entity_id
_entity_poly.type
_entity_poly.pdbx_seq_one_letter_code
_entity_poly.pdbx_strand_id
1 'polypeptide(L)'
;GHTLIPPGIYRRGDKCHFKPDKNGGAALRLCSTWWNAQGIMESTGDASTAVEDILRGLSSQISEKEDNILCSDVRNKLFGPMEFSRRDLAALNIMRGRDNGLPDYNTVRTYFGLPRVSNWSQINEEKYKKDPELFERLESLYGEDCLDHIDVYIGGMLESSYGPGPLFKAIIKEQFERLRDSDRFWFENTENKFFTTEEIEEIRQIKLSDVILNATSITPDQIQKNVFFWKDKDPCPQPEQLSPSKLSPCHVHEGYDAFQGSEIAYIYGLVFFLFFPIFCVMIAYGSVRYMRKQRRKAKNNRPYSYKNTGCYDRAVQYVDNLKTGPERYRARCWMRQGESCRLCILINQNVDIKFKCRKGQVLRSIKGESLDRILLQVSSHQDDDKSKPMILLKCEDKPDFVLEFESASYRKRFIDRIKGMAFNNGKVLKVAQIASQLLMQKAETKERRAKKLEHFFKEAYTLAFGIKPGEERKLHETRSEVEAVMRTALDRAEFASALGMKENDLFVNKMFRVVDKDKNGRISFQELLDTVTLFSSAGRVDEKLGLIFAMCDTSNNGFIEKEELREILTSLMELAKIEKVSDYDIQVVIESMFESAGCEHRDELSWEDFHRMMQDFKENFLSVGLDCKGVKQNFLDTSMNIARMETMVDDSSSSCCFLNWKKRTNRLTTFLEGNRQHIFYLLVFFITNAYVFFERFLYYSFMSEHKDLRHIMGMGIAITRGAATSLSFSYSIMLLSVCRNLLTMLKDSPIHQYIPLDSHLQFHKICACTGLFFSVIHSVGHLVNFYHVATQPAEHIACLSPEIYLASDKRPDIPYLFFKTLTGLTGISLFSLASLIFVFSLPMVRRQAYNFFWNVHKLYILFYILNLLHGLQRLTSAPRFWIFFVGPAIVYAFDKIISIRCSFIELDILETELLPNDVIKINFYRPPNFVYRSGQWARVKCSAIGSREYHSLTFTSAPHEDFLSIHVKAKGPWTWRLRNYFDRDTIMSADQELNDPSQEDQIQEEEEDHPKIRLMGPFGGGNQDWYKFEVAVMIGAGIGVTPYASILNDLVFQTSTNRYSGVACKKVYFLWICPSHRSFEWFIDVLRDVERKDVTHVLEMHIFITQFFHKYDLRTTMLYVCENHFQKLSKRSLFTSLKASNHFGRPDMVSFLKFVQKKHSYVSEVGVFSCGPQSVTRTNSAACEVVNRQRKRPYFSHHFEHFG
;
A
#
# COMPACT_ATOMS: atom_id res chain seq x y z
N GLY A 1 -45.67 59.77 5.35
CA GLY A 1 -44.22 59.55 5.50
C GLY A 1 -43.50 59.69 4.17
N HIS A 2 -43.38 58.62 3.39
CA HIS A 2 -42.49 58.59 2.21
C HIS A 2 -42.77 59.62 1.11
N THR A 3 -44.03 60.04 0.90
CA THR A 3 -44.40 61.09 -0.07
C THR A 3 -43.89 62.48 0.31
N LEU A 4 -43.54 62.71 1.58
CA LEU A 4 -43.08 64.00 2.07
C LEU A 4 -41.58 64.23 1.90
N ILE A 5 -40.83 63.20 1.50
CA ILE A 5 -39.37 63.23 1.49
C ILE A 5 -38.88 64.11 0.32
N PRO A 6 -38.16 65.21 0.61
CA PRO A 6 -37.67 66.10 -0.42
C PRO A 6 -36.47 65.52 -1.18
N PRO A 7 -36.21 66.01 -2.40
CA PRO A 7 -35.02 65.64 -3.19
C PRO A 7 -33.68 66.01 -2.56
N GLY A 8 -33.66 66.87 -1.54
CA GLY A 8 -32.46 67.28 -0.84
C GLY A 8 -32.80 68.00 0.47
N ILE A 9 -31.78 68.26 1.29
CA ILE A 9 -31.91 68.91 2.59
C ILE A 9 -31.07 70.18 2.62
N TYR A 10 -31.72 71.30 2.95
CA TYR A 10 -31.04 72.57 3.14
C TYR A 10 -30.15 72.57 4.39
N ARG A 11 -29.08 73.36 4.35
CA ARG A 11 -28.25 73.67 5.51
C ARG A 11 -28.31 75.16 5.77
N ARG A 12 -28.58 75.58 7.01
CA ARG A 12 -28.78 76.98 7.36
C ARG A 12 -27.89 77.38 8.53
N GLY A 13 -27.07 78.41 8.33
CA GLY A 13 -26.29 79.03 9.40
C GLY A 13 -27.08 80.06 10.22
N ASP A 14 -26.41 80.68 11.19
CA ASP A 14 -27.03 81.52 12.24
C ASP A 14 -27.79 82.76 11.74
N LYS A 15 -27.41 83.32 10.58
CA LYS A 15 -27.98 84.56 10.02
C LYS A 15 -29.00 84.31 8.89
N CYS A 16 -29.79 83.24 8.99
CA CYS A 16 -30.69 82.78 7.93
C CYS A 16 -30.01 82.54 6.56
N HIS A 17 -28.69 82.34 6.54
CA HIS A 17 -27.94 82.12 5.31
C HIS A 17 -27.87 80.63 4.98
N PHE A 18 -28.41 80.25 3.81
CA PHE A 18 -28.40 78.87 3.33
C PHE A 18 -27.05 78.52 2.68
N LYS A 19 -26.38 77.49 3.19
CA LYS A 19 -25.04 77.08 2.74
C LYS A 19 -25.16 76.08 1.58
N PRO A 20 -24.50 76.30 0.43
CA PRO A 20 -24.48 75.36 -0.68
C PRO A 20 -23.66 74.11 -0.33
N ASP A 21 -23.87 73.01 -1.05
CA ASP A 21 -23.09 71.76 -0.94
C ASP A 21 -21.64 71.94 -1.42
N LYS A 22 -20.72 71.05 -0.99
CA LYS A 22 -19.30 71.03 -1.42
C LYS A 22 -19.14 71.00 -2.95
N ASN A 23 -20.06 70.32 -3.63
CA ASN A 23 -20.05 70.19 -5.09
C ASN A 23 -20.77 71.34 -5.81
N GLY A 24 -21.10 72.43 -5.11
CA GLY A 24 -21.76 73.61 -5.68
C GLY A 24 -23.29 73.50 -5.84
N GLY A 25 -23.91 72.42 -5.34
CA GLY A 25 -25.37 72.26 -5.34
C GLY A 25 -26.06 73.17 -4.30
N ALA A 26 -27.32 73.54 -4.54
CA ALA A 26 -28.07 74.43 -3.65
C ALA A 26 -28.35 73.82 -2.25
N ALA A 27 -28.34 72.50 -2.13
CA ALA A 27 -28.62 71.75 -0.90
C ALA A 27 -27.95 70.37 -0.93
N LEU A 28 -27.94 69.66 0.21
CA LEU A 28 -27.44 68.29 0.29
C LEU A 28 -28.40 67.35 -0.44
N ARG A 29 -27.90 66.66 -1.47
CA ARG A 29 -28.69 65.69 -2.24
C ARG A 29 -28.84 64.36 -1.48
N LEU A 30 -30.05 63.79 -1.38
CA LEU A 30 -30.30 62.57 -0.61
C LEU A 30 -29.64 61.32 -1.21
N CYS A 31 -29.78 61.12 -2.53
CA CYS A 31 -29.26 59.93 -3.20
C CYS A 31 -27.73 59.73 -3.13
N SER A 32 -26.97 60.79 -2.82
CA SER A 32 -25.52 60.78 -2.62
C SER A 32 -25.09 60.71 -1.15
N THR A 33 -26.03 60.93 -0.21
CA THR A 33 -25.73 61.01 1.22
C THR A 33 -26.21 59.81 2.03
N TRP A 34 -26.96 58.88 1.42
CA TRP A 34 -27.33 57.60 2.05
C TRP A 34 -26.10 56.90 2.64
N TRP A 35 -26.15 56.61 3.95
CA TRP A 35 -25.09 55.93 4.70
C TRP A 35 -23.70 56.61 4.67
N ASN A 36 -23.64 57.91 4.32
CA ASN A 36 -22.38 58.67 4.24
C ASN A 36 -22.29 59.77 5.32
N ALA A 37 -22.18 59.36 6.58
CA ALA A 37 -22.08 60.30 7.71
C ALA A 37 -20.81 61.17 7.63
N GLN A 38 -19.68 60.58 7.24
CA GLN A 38 -18.40 61.29 7.13
C GLN A 38 -18.46 62.40 6.07
N GLY A 39 -19.01 62.11 4.89
CA GLY A 39 -19.16 63.10 3.82
C GLY A 39 -20.01 64.30 4.25
N ILE A 40 -21.07 64.06 5.02
CA ILE A 40 -21.91 65.13 5.58
C ILE A 40 -21.12 65.99 6.58
N MET A 41 -20.43 65.36 7.54
CA MET A 41 -19.64 66.07 8.55
C MET A 41 -18.46 66.86 7.96
N GLU A 42 -17.79 66.31 6.95
CA GLU A 42 -16.70 67.02 6.28
C GLU A 42 -17.24 68.16 5.38
N SER A 43 -18.48 68.04 4.88
CA SER A 43 -19.08 69.04 3.98
C SER A 43 -19.36 70.39 4.63
N THR A 44 -19.35 70.47 5.96
CA THR A 44 -19.70 71.67 6.73
C THR A 44 -18.47 72.48 7.16
N GLY A 45 -17.25 71.96 6.98
CA GLY A 45 -15.99 72.63 7.36
C GLY A 45 -15.69 72.64 8.87
N ASP A 46 -16.75 72.62 9.68
CA ASP A 46 -16.71 72.42 11.13
C ASP A 46 -17.71 71.31 11.51
N ALA A 47 -17.20 70.26 12.14
CA ALA A 47 -17.98 69.09 12.53
C ALA A 47 -18.91 69.38 13.73
N SER A 48 -18.58 70.39 14.55
CA SER A 48 -19.34 70.72 15.76
C SER A 48 -20.68 71.40 15.47
N THR A 49 -20.77 72.15 14.35
CA THR A 49 -21.97 72.91 13.94
C THR A 49 -22.74 72.25 12.79
N ALA A 50 -22.25 71.12 12.27
CA ALA A 50 -22.81 70.45 11.10
C ALA A 50 -24.28 70.01 11.28
N VAL A 51 -24.56 69.43 12.45
CA VAL A 51 -25.90 68.94 12.81
C VAL A 51 -26.84 70.11 13.06
N GLU A 52 -26.36 71.17 13.71
CA GLU A 52 -27.16 72.37 13.96
C GLU A 52 -27.57 73.06 12.65
N ASP A 53 -26.66 73.15 11.67
CA ASP A 53 -26.96 73.69 10.35
C ASP A 53 -28.06 72.90 9.63
N ILE A 54 -28.08 71.57 9.80
CA ILE A 54 -29.11 70.70 9.24
C ILE A 54 -30.43 70.87 9.98
N LEU A 55 -30.43 70.92 11.32
CA LEU A 55 -31.64 71.14 12.11
C LEU A 55 -32.28 72.49 11.80
N ARG A 56 -31.46 73.56 11.72
CA ARG A 56 -31.88 74.88 11.27
C ARG A 56 -32.43 74.86 9.85
N GLY A 57 -31.83 74.09 8.95
CA GLY A 57 -32.30 73.92 7.57
C GLY A 57 -33.64 73.20 7.49
N LEU A 58 -33.78 72.07 8.19
CA LEU A 58 -35.01 71.28 8.26
C LEU A 58 -36.16 72.03 8.91
N SER A 59 -35.89 72.91 9.89
CA SER A 59 -36.94 73.74 10.49
C SER A 59 -37.52 74.75 9.50
N SER A 60 -36.74 75.21 8.52
CA SER A 60 -37.14 76.22 7.54
C SER A 60 -37.64 75.62 6.23
N GLN A 61 -37.21 74.40 5.91
CA GLN A 61 -37.52 73.72 4.67
C GLN A 61 -38.93 73.12 4.70
N ILE A 62 -39.69 73.36 3.63
CA ILE A 62 -41.00 72.76 3.42
C ILE A 62 -40.80 71.37 2.78
N SER A 63 -41.52 70.37 3.29
CA SER A 63 -41.53 69.02 2.74
C SER A 63 -42.16 68.97 1.34
N GLU A 64 -42.04 67.83 0.66
CA GLU A 64 -42.81 67.61 -0.57
C GLU A 64 -44.31 67.50 -0.27
N LYS A 65 -45.13 67.53 -1.31
CA LYS A 65 -46.58 67.41 -1.15
C LYS A 65 -46.98 65.99 -0.74
N GLU A 66 -47.98 65.87 0.12
CA GLU A 66 -48.63 64.59 0.41
C GLU A 66 -49.55 64.15 -0.75
N ASP A 67 -48.98 63.55 -1.79
CA ASP A 67 -49.72 63.00 -2.92
C ASP A 67 -49.28 61.56 -3.26
N ASN A 68 -49.50 61.12 -4.50
CA ASN A 68 -49.09 59.80 -4.98
C ASN A 68 -47.68 59.82 -5.60
N ILE A 69 -47.02 60.97 -5.67
CA ILE A 69 -45.74 61.16 -6.34
C ILE A 69 -44.64 60.99 -5.30
N LEU A 70 -43.73 60.06 -5.57
CA LEU A 70 -42.50 59.92 -4.79
C LEU A 70 -41.36 60.64 -5.50
N CYS A 71 -40.56 61.36 -4.71
CA CYS A 71 -39.31 61.94 -5.19
C CYS A 71 -38.42 60.88 -5.86
N SER A 72 -37.70 61.28 -6.93
CA SER A 72 -36.79 60.42 -7.69
C SER A 72 -35.75 59.70 -6.82
N ASP A 73 -35.34 60.35 -5.72
CA ASP A 73 -34.27 59.86 -4.85
C ASP A 73 -34.71 58.67 -4.00
N VAL A 74 -36.01 58.54 -3.80
CA VAL A 74 -36.63 57.46 -3.04
C VAL A 74 -37.26 56.44 -3.96
N ARG A 75 -37.87 56.89 -5.07
CA ARG A 75 -38.47 55.99 -6.08
C ARG A 75 -37.45 55.26 -6.93
N ASN A 76 -36.35 55.88 -7.34
CA ASN A 76 -35.41 55.25 -8.29
C ASN A 76 -34.02 55.03 -7.68
N LYS A 77 -33.69 55.79 -6.63
CA LYS A 77 -32.33 55.91 -6.09
C LYS A 77 -32.28 55.69 -4.58
N LEU A 78 -33.22 54.92 -4.03
CA LEU A 78 -33.10 54.44 -2.66
C LEU A 78 -31.84 53.57 -2.58
N PHE A 79 -31.15 53.57 -1.45
CA PHE A 79 -30.06 52.61 -1.24
C PHE A 79 -30.56 51.17 -1.42
N GLY A 80 -29.78 50.35 -2.12
CA GLY A 80 -30.05 48.93 -2.28
C GLY A 80 -29.06 48.09 -1.49
N PRO A 81 -29.50 47.08 -0.72
CA PRO A 81 -28.57 46.10 -0.20
C PRO A 81 -28.04 45.19 -1.31
N MET A 82 -26.76 44.86 -1.17
CA MET A 82 -26.04 43.69 -1.70
C MET A 82 -25.97 43.49 -3.22
N GLU A 83 -27.07 43.44 -3.97
CA GLU A 83 -27.05 43.07 -5.39
C GLU A 83 -26.94 44.30 -6.30
N PHE A 84 -27.61 45.38 -5.90
CA PHE A 84 -27.67 46.63 -6.64
C PHE A 84 -27.41 47.80 -5.72
N SER A 85 -26.70 48.80 -6.22
CA SER A 85 -26.41 50.03 -5.47
C SER A 85 -27.67 50.84 -5.15
N ARG A 86 -28.74 50.66 -5.93
CA ARG A 86 -29.99 51.42 -5.82
C ARG A 86 -31.24 50.56 -6.02
N ARG A 87 -32.36 50.93 -5.40
CA ARG A 87 -33.67 50.25 -5.49
C ARG A 87 -34.82 51.25 -5.56
N ASP A 88 -36.02 50.73 -5.84
CA ASP A 88 -37.28 51.46 -5.80
C ASP A 88 -38.03 51.23 -4.49
N LEU A 89 -38.23 52.30 -3.70
CA LEU A 89 -38.94 52.20 -2.42
C LEU A 89 -40.43 51.86 -2.60
N ALA A 90 -41.10 52.40 -3.63
CA ALA A 90 -42.51 52.13 -3.87
C ALA A 90 -42.71 50.65 -4.20
N ALA A 91 -41.92 50.14 -5.15
CA ALA A 91 -41.95 48.72 -5.50
C ALA A 91 -41.63 47.84 -4.27
N LEU A 92 -40.65 48.23 -3.46
CA LEU A 92 -40.27 47.51 -2.25
C LEU A 92 -41.40 47.51 -1.20
N ASN A 93 -42.10 48.63 -1.00
CA ASN A 93 -43.23 48.69 -0.06
C ASN A 93 -44.43 47.88 -0.54
N ILE A 94 -44.71 47.85 -1.85
CA ILE A 94 -45.74 46.98 -2.44
C ILE A 94 -45.38 45.51 -2.17
N MET A 95 -44.15 45.11 -2.52
CA MET A 95 -43.69 43.74 -2.27
C MET A 95 -43.67 43.39 -0.78
N ARG A 96 -43.30 44.34 0.09
CA ARG A 96 -43.36 44.17 1.55
C ARG A 96 -44.79 44.01 2.05
N GLY A 97 -45.75 44.76 1.49
CA GLY A 97 -47.16 44.60 1.81
C GLY A 97 -47.67 43.21 1.43
N ARG A 98 -47.29 42.72 0.26
CA ARG A 98 -47.63 41.37 -0.22
C ARG A 98 -46.97 40.27 0.61
N ASP A 99 -45.70 40.44 0.98
CA ASP A 99 -44.94 39.52 1.82
C ASP A 99 -45.54 39.39 3.23
N ASN A 100 -45.98 40.51 3.81
CA ASN A 100 -46.71 40.51 5.09
C ASN A 100 -48.17 40.03 4.96
N GLY A 101 -48.64 39.71 3.75
CA GLY A 101 -50.00 39.26 3.50
C GLY A 101 -51.07 40.30 3.81
N LEU A 102 -50.80 41.59 3.52
CA LEU A 102 -51.82 42.64 3.68
C LEU A 102 -53.04 42.34 2.79
N PRO A 103 -54.27 42.45 3.32
CA PRO A 103 -55.49 42.27 2.53
C PRO A 103 -55.69 43.42 1.55
N ASP A 104 -56.69 43.32 0.69
CA ASP A 104 -56.97 44.35 -0.31
C ASP A 104 -57.51 45.66 0.30
N TYR A 105 -57.37 46.73 -0.48
CA TYR A 105 -57.77 48.07 -0.11
C TYR A 105 -59.23 48.18 0.38
N ASN A 106 -60.18 47.54 -0.30
CA ASN A 106 -61.60 47.61 0.06
C ASN A 106 -61.89 46.86 1.36
N THR A 107 -61.29 45.68 1.54
CA THR A 107 -61.39 44.91 2.78
C THR A 107 -60.87 45.72 3.97
N VAL A 108 -59.71 46.35 3.86
CA VAL A 108 -59.18 47.20 4.96
C VAL A 108 -60.09 48.39 5.24
N ARG A 109 -60.64 49.03 4.20
CA ARG A 109 -61.60 50.14 4.40
C ARG A 109 -62.81 49.69 5.22
N THR A 110 -63.40 48.56 4.87
CA THR A 110 -64.57 48.04 5.61
C THR A 110 -64.23 47.71 7.06
N TYR A 111 -63.03 47.18 7.34
CA TYR A 111 -62.57 46.90 8.71
C TYR A 111 -62.53 48.17 9.58
N PHE A 112 -62.04 49.29 9.05
CA PHE A 112 -62.00 50.57 9.76
C PHE A 112 -63.34 51.34 9.69
N GLY A 113 -64.44 50.71 9.26
CA GLY A 113 -65.76 51.35 9.17
C GLY A 113 -65.88 52.40 8.08
N LEU A 114 -64.96 52.43 7.11
CA LEU A 114 -65.00 53.32 5.95
C LEU A 114 -65.87 52.71 4.83
N PRO A 115 -66.55 53.55 4.03
CA PRO A 115 -67.37 53.06 2.94
C PRO A 115 -66.50 52.40 1.87
N ARG A 116 -66.99 51.25 1.37
CA ARG A 116 -66.37 50.54 0.25
C ARG A 116 -66.42 51.38 -1.02
N VAL A 117 -65.36 51.33 -1.82
CA VAL A 117 -65.26 52.05 -3.09
C VAL A 117 -65.75 51.15 -4.22
N SER A 118 -66.67 51.67 -5.03
CA SER A 118 -67.31 50.95 -6.15
C SER A 118 -66.83 51.40 -7.53
N ASN A 119 -66.27 52.61 -7.66
CA ASN A 119 -65.72 53.17 -8.89
C ASN A 119 -64.36 53.83 -8.62
N TRP A 120 -63.44 53.82 -9.59
CA TRP A 120 -62.12 54.46 -9.48
C TRP A 120 -62.18 55.96 -9.14
N SER A 121 -63.22 56.65 -9.62
CA SER A 121 -63.47 58.07 -9.33
C SER A 121 -63.78 58.34 -7.85
N GLN A 122 -64.32 57.35 -7.11
CA GLN A 122 -64.66 57.49 -5.69
C GLN A 122 -63.43 57.44 -4.77
N ILE A 123 -62.28 56.96 -5.26
CA ILE A 123 -61.04 56.93 -4.46
C ILE A 123 -60.58 58.36 -4.15
N ASN A 124 -60.59 59.23 -5.17
CA ASN A 124 -60.29 60.66 -5.03
C ASN A 124 -60.88 61.45 -6.20
N GLU A 125 -62.04 62.06 -5.99
CA GLU A 125 -62.79 62.77 -7.04
C GLU A 125 -62.05 63.98 -7.61
N GLU A 126 -61.34 64.73 -6.76
CA GLU A 126 -60.57 65.91 -7.18
C GLU A 126 -59.42 65.50 -8.08
N LYS A 127 -58.74 64.41 -7.73
CA LYS A 127 -57.60 63.88 -8.48
C LYS A 127 -58.03 63.24 -9.79
N TYR A 128 -59.14 62.51 -9.79
CA TYR A 128 -59.72 61.92 -10.99
C TYR A 128 -60.07 62.98 -12.05
N LYS A 129 -60.59 64.13 -11.62
CA LYS A 129 -60.85 65.27 -12.53
C LYS A 129 -59.57 65.92 -13.06
N LYS A 130 -58.49 65.91 -12.28
CA LYS A 130 -57.24 66.58 -12.62
C LYS A 130 -56.32 65.74 -13.51
N ASP A 131 -56.31 64.42 -13.32
CA ASP A 131 -55.43 63.49 -14.01
C ASP A 131 -56.17 62.16 -14.32
N PRO A 132 -57.09 62.16 -15.31
CA PRO A 132 -57.87 60.97 -15.65
C PRO A 132 -57.00 59.85 -16.24
N GLU A 133 -55.94 60.20 -16.98
CA GLU A 133 -55.03 59.22 -17.60
C GLU A 133 -54.37 58.29 -16.57
N LEU A 134 -54.07 58.79 -15.36
CA LEU A 134 -53.51 57.98 -14.28
C LEU A 134 -54.47 56.85 -13.87
N PHE A 135 -55.76 57.15 -13.75
CA PHE A 135 -56.76 56.18 -13.33
C PHE A 135 -57.05 55.16 -14.44
N GLU A 136 -57.07 55.57 -15.71
CA GLU A 136 -57.17 54.65 -16.85
C GLU A 136 -55.99 53.65 -16.87
N ARG A 137 -54.77 54.11 -16.57
CA ARG A 137 -53.61 53.22 -16.45
C ARG A 137 -53.73 52.27 -15.28
N LEU A 138 -54.19 52.74 -14.12
CA LEU A 138 -54.39 51.87 -12.95
C LEU A 138 -55.48 50.82 -13.19
N GLU A 139 -56.56 51.21 -13.86
CA GLU A 139 -57.64 50.33 -14.29
C GLU A 139 -57.10 49.25 -15.25
N SER A 140 -56.26 49.61 -16.21
CA SER A 140 -55.61 48.63 -17.09
C SER A 140 -54.64 47.68 -16.36
N LEU A 141 -54.01 48.14 -15.27
CA LEU A 141 -53.02 47.36 -14.50
C LEU A 141 -53.68 46.36 -13.54
N TYR A 142 -54.80 46.74 -12.91
CA TYR A 142 -55.53 45.91 -11.94
C TYR A 142 -56.70 45.12 -12.57
N GLY A 143 -57.05 45.44 -13.83
CA GLY A 143 -58.18 44.87 -14.56
C GLY A 143 -59.44 45.75 -14.43
N GLU A 144 -60.19 45.86 -15.52
CA GLU A 144 -61.33 46.79 -15.68
C GLU A 144 -62.42 46.62 -14.60
N ASP A 145 -62.59 45.43 -14.01
CA ASP A 145 -63.70 45.12 -13.08
C ASP A 145 -63.27 44.76 -11.63
N CYS A 146 -62.00 44.92 -11.23
CA CYS A 146 -61.52 44.38 -9.93
C CYS A 146 -60.82 45.42 -9.04
N LEU A 147 -61.60 46.35 -8.48
CA LEU A 147 -61.17 47.27 -7.40
C LEU A 147 -60.73 46.54 -6.11
N ASP A 148 -61.11 45.27 -5.95
CA ASP A 148 -60.75 44.41 -4.81
C ASP A 148 -59.33 43.80 -4.93
N HIS A 149 -58.59 44.10 -5.99
CA HIS A 149 -57.18 43.69 -6.12
C HIS A 149 -56.19 44.81 -5.79
N ILE A 150 -56.69 46.02 -5.46
CA ILE A 150 -55.83 47.16 -5.18
C ILE A 150 -55.04 46.92 -3.89
N ASP A 151 -53.71 47.02 -3.98
CA ASP A 151 -52.83 46.98 -2.82
C ASP A 151 -53.12 48.18 -1.89
N VAL A 152 -53.24 47.96 -0.59
CA VAL A 152 -53.54 49.00 0.42
C VAL A 152 -52.58 50.20 0.34
N TYR A 153 -51.31 49.94 0.04
CA TYR A 153 -50.31 51.00 -0.12
C TYR A 153 -50.66 51.96 -1.25
N ILE A 154 -51.10 51.44 -2.40
CA ILE A 154 -51.47 52.23 -3.58
C ILE A 154 -52.80 52.93 -3.34
N GLY A 155 -53.82 52.21 -2.86
CA GLY A 155 -55.12 52.79 -2.56
C GLY A 155 -55.04 53.94 -1.56
N GLY A 156 -54.29 53.76 -0.46
CA GLY A 156 -54.08 54.82 0.53
C GLY A 156 -53.24 56.01 0.02
N MET A 157 -52.34 55.80 -0.94
CA MET A 157 -51.61 56.88 -1.62
C MET A 157 -52.47 57.64 -2.64
N LEU A 158 -53.51 57.01 -3.20
CA LEU A 158 -54.43 57.68 -4.13
C LEU A 158 -55.43 58.59 -3.40
N GLU A 159 -55.82 58.22 -2.18
CA GLU A 159 -56.70 59.02 -1.31
C GLU A 159 -56.06 60.33 -0.77
N SER A 160 -54.75 60.52 -0.91
CA SER A 160 -54.08 61.70 -0.36
C SER A 160 -54.37 62.97 -1.17
N SER A 161 -54.61 64.08 -0.45
CA SER A 161 -54.83 65.42 -1.03
C SER A 161 -53.98 66.50 -0.33
N TYR A 162 -54.31 66.86 0.91
CA TYR A 162 -53.58 67.84 1.75
C TYR A 162 -53.08 67.21 3.07
N GLY A 163 -52.97 65.88 3.08
CA GLY A 163 -52.68 65.04 4.24
C GLY A 163 -53.02 63.58 3.94
N PRO A 164 -52.85 62.68 4.93
CA PRO A 164 -53.20 61.27 4.75
C PRO A 164 -54.68 61.11 4.38
N GLY A 165 -54.95 60.22 3.41
CA GLY A 165 -56.31 59.85 3.03
C GLY A 165 -57.11 59.25 4.19
N PRO A 166 -58.45 59.16 4.09
CA PRO A 166 -59.31 58.61 5.14
C PRO A 166 -58.83 57.27 5.71
N LEU A 167 -58.37 56.35 4.85
CA LEU A 167 -57.88 55.03 5.25
C LEU A 167 -56.60 55.12 6.08
N PHE A 168 -55.55 55.76 5.56
CA PHE A 168 -54.30 55.91 6.30
C PHE A 168 -54.45 56.75 7.56
N LYS A 169 -55.34 57.75 7.56
CA LYS A 169 -55.65 58.53 8.75
C LYS A 169 -56.31 57.66 9.83
N ALA A 170 -57.27 56.82 9.46
CA ALA A 170 -57.90 55.88 10.39
C ALA A 170 -56.88 54.89 10.96
N ILE A 171 -56.07 54.26 10.09
CA ILE A 171 -55.01 53.31 10.49
C ILE A 171 -54.02 53.96 11.45
N ILE A 172 -53.45 55.11 11.09
CA ILE A 172 -52.45 55.81 11.90
C ILE A 172 -53.07 56.23 13.24
N LYS A 173 -54.25 56.85 13.21
CA LYS A 173 -54.92 57.32 14.43
C LYS A 173 -55.19 56.17 15.40
N GLU A 174 -55.84 55.11 14.94
CA GLU A 174 -56.13 53.95 15.80
C GLU A 174 -54.84 53.33 16.34
N GLN A 175 -53.81 53.17 15.50
CA GLN A 175 -52.53 52.60 15.93
C GLN A 175 -51.87 53.45 17.03
N PHE A 176 -51.86 54.78 16.92
CA PHE A 176 -51.31 55.67 17.94
C PHE A 176 -52.17 55.72 19.21
N GLU A 177 -53.50 55.70 19.10
CA GLU A 177 -54.42 55.60 20.25
C GLU A 177 -54.17 54.29 21.02
N ARG A 178 -54.08 53.17 20.30
CA ARG A 178 -53.76 51.86 20.91
C ARG A 178 -52.38 51.84 21.57
N LEU A 179 -51.36 52.42 20.94
CA LEU A 179 -50.02 52.51 21.54
C LEU A 179 -50.05 53.32 22.83
N ARG A 180 -50.70 54.49 22.82
CA ARG A 180 -50.84 55.34 23.99
C ARG A 180 -51.58 54.63 25.12
N ASP A 181 -52.75 54.08 24.82
CA ASP A 181 -53.67 53.54 25.83
C ASP A 181 -53.19 52.19 26.39
N SER A 182 -52.43 51.42 25.61
CA SER A 182 -51.93 50.10 26.01
C SER A 182 -50.50 50.12 26.57
N ASP A 183 -49.77 51.23 26.42
CA ASP A 183 -48.42 51.32 26.96
C ASP A 183 -48.46 51.60 28.47
N ARG A 184 -48.12 50.58 29.25
CA ARG A 184 -47.98 50.71 30.71
C ARG A 184 -46.99 51.80 31.12
N PHE A 185 -45.98 52.05 30.28
CA PHE A 185 -44.94 53.05 30.50
C PHE A 185 -45.27 54.40 29.87
N TRP A 186 -46.50 54.59 29.37
CA TRP A 186 -46.97 55.89 28.92
C TRP A 186 -46.81 56.92 30.05
N PHE A 187 -46.22 58.06 29.75
CA PHE A 187 -45.84 59.03 30.78
C PHE A 187 -47.05 59.63 31.50
N GLU A 188 -48.23 59.70 30.85
CA GLU A 188 -49.47 60.18 31.49
C GLU A 188 -50.18 59.12 32.35
N ASN A 189 -49.69 57.87 32.34
CA ASN A 189 -50.26 56.82 33.16
C ASN A 189 -49.78 56.92 34.61
N THR A 190 -50.61 57.47 35.50
CA THR A 190 -50.27 57.66 36.92
C THR A 190 -50.14 56.36 37.71
N GLU A 191 -50.63 55.24 37.19
CA GLU A 191 -50.53 53.93 37.87
C GLU A 191 -49.10 53.38 37.90
N ASN A 192 -48.23 53.77 36.95
CA ASN A 192 -46.84 53.32 36.89
C ASN A 192 -45.92 54.03 37.89
N LYS A 193 -46.37 55.15 38.49
CA LYS A 193 -45.66 55.97 39.48
C LYS A 193 -44.29 56.49 39.02
N PHE A 194 -44.07 56.62 37.72
CA PHE A 194 -42.82 57.18 37.18
C PHE A 194 -42.75 58.69 37.30
N PHE A 195 -43.87 59.38 37.10
CA PHE A 195 -43.98 60.83 37.18
C PHE A 195 -45.14 61.21 38.10
N THR A 196 -44.96 62.29 38.83
CA THR A 196 -46.03 62.98 39.56
C THR A 196 -46.95 63.71 38.59
N THR A 197 -48.15 64.08 39.05
CA THR A 197 -49.09 64.85 38.22
C THR A 197 -48.54 66.21 37.80
N GLU A 198 -47.64 66.80 38.60
CA GLU A 198 -46.95 68.06 38.27
C GLU A 198 -45.94 67.85 37.15
N GLU A 199 -45.09 66.83 37.26
CA GLU A 199 -44.11 66.48 36.22
C GLU A 199 -44.78 66.08 34.89
N ILE A 200 -45.94 65.41 34.92
CA ILE A 200 -46.70 65.08 33.70
C ILE A 200 -47.14 66.35 32.98
N GLU A 201 -47.62 67.35 33.72
CA GLU A 201 -48.04 68.62 33.14
C GLU A 201 -46.85 69.44 32.61
N GLU A 202 -45.69 69.35 33.27
CA GLU A 202 -44.43 69.88 32.73
C GLU A 202 -44.04 69.20 31.41
N ILE A 203 -44.08 67.87 31.35
CA ILE A 203 -43.74 67.10 30.14
C ILE A 203 -44.69 67.44 28.98
N ARG A 204 -45.98 67.65 29.25
CA ARG A 204 -46.96 68.06 28.22
C ARG A 204 -46.65 69.41 27.58
N GLN A 205 -46.00 70.31 28.32
CA GLN A 205 -45.64 71.63 27.81
C GLN A 205 -44.41 71.60 26.89
N ILE A 206 -43.57 70.57 27.00
CA ILE A 206 -42.33 70.43 26.21
C ILE A 206 -42.67 70.19 24.74
N LYS A 207 -42.17 71.08 23.87
CA LYS A 207 -42.26 70.94 22.41
C LYS A 207 -40.92 70.50 21.83
N LEU A 208 -40.94 70.01 20.58
CA LEU A 208 -39.70 69.67 19.87
C LEU A 208 -38.77 70.88 19.70
N SER A 209 -39.30 72.10 19.62
CA SER A 209 -38.50 73.34 19.64
C SER A 209 -37.67 73.46 20.91
N ASP A 210 -38.28 73.19 22.07
CA ASP A 210 -37.63 73.35 23.37
C ASP A 210 -36.51 72.31 23.55
N VAL A 211 -36.74 71.09 23.04
CA VAL A 211 -35.73 70.03 22.98
C VAL A 211 -34.54 70.44 22.11
N ILE A 212 -34.79 71.01 20.92
CA ILE A 212 -33.72 71.47 20.02
C ILE A 212 -32.92 72.60 20.70
N LEU A 213 -33.59 73.58 21.28
CA LEU A 213 -32.95 74.72 21.95
C LEU A 213 -32.10 74.30 23.16
N ASN A 214 -32.56 73.30 23.92
CA ASN A 214 -31.83 72.83 25.09
C ASN A 214 -30.65 71.90 24.72
N ALA A 215 -30.74 71.17 23.60
CA ALA A 215 -29.72 70.23 23.16
C ALA A 215 -28.65 70.85 22.24
N THR A 216 -28.85 72.08 21.74
CA THR A 216 -27.97 72.74 20.76
C THR A 216 -27.67 74.18 21.16
N SER A 217 -26.76 74.84 20.45
CA SER A 217 -26.45 76.26 20.65
C SER A 217 -27.41 77.20 19.91
N ILE A 218 -28.51 76.67 19.36
CA ILE A 218 -29.52 77.42 18.59
C ILE A 218 -30.31 78.34 19.54
N THR A 219 -30.51 79.60 19.14
CA THR A 219 -31.30 80.55 19.93
C THR A 219 -32.79 80.52 19.56
N PRO A 220 -33.72 80.91 20.47
CA PRO A 220 -35.16 80.89 20.20
C PRO A 220 -35.60 81.71 18.99
N ASP A 221 -34.84 82.75 18.61
CA ASP A 221 -35.16 83.60 17.45
C ASP A 221 -34.80 82.95 16.10
N GLN A 222 -34.02 81.86 16.12
CA GLN A 222 -33.55 81.20 14.91
C GLN A 222 -34.51 80.13 14.39
N ILE A 223 -35.44 79.64 15.22
CA ILE A 223 -36.41 78.59 14.86
C ILE A 223 -37.81 78.96 15.32
N GLN A 224 -38.83 78.43 14.67
CA GLN A 224 -40.21 78.65 15.07
C GLN A 224 -40.61 77.83 16.31
N LYS A 225 -41.65 78.29 17.03
CA LYS A 225 -42.18 77.59 18.22
C LYS A 225 -42.79 76.21 17.93
N ASN A 226 -43.24 75.97 16.70
CA ASN A 226 -43.71 74.65 16.26
C ASN A 226 -42.94 74.25 15.01
N VAL A 227 -41.82 73.56 15.19
CA VAL A 227 -40.88 73.21 14.11
C VAL A 227 -41.44 72.24 13.06
N PHE A 228 -42.63 71.65 13.29
CA PHE A 228 -43.28 70.78 12.29
C PHE A 228 -43.93 71.56 11.15
N PHE A 229 -44.25 72.84 11.36
CA PHE A 229 -44.87 73.68 10.34
C PHE A 229 -44.09 74.99 10.22
N TRP A 230 -44.00 75.51 9.01
CA TRP A 230 -43.47 76.84 8.75
C TRP A 230 -44.61 77.72 8.21
N LYS A 231 -44.74 78.93 8.77
CA LYS A 231 -45.77 79.92 8.41
C LYS A 231 -45.12 81.25 8.05
N ASP A 232 -45.84 82.13 7.35
CA ASP A 232 -45.32 83.40 6.82
C ASP A 232 -44.74 84.39 7.86
N LYS A 233 -44.90 84.14 9.16
CA LYS A 233 -44.35 84.94 10.27
C LYS A 233 -43.20 84.26 11.01
N ASP A 234 -42.80 83.07 10.57
CA ASP A 234 -41.72 82.29 11.17
C ASP A 234 -40.34 82.73 10.64
N PRO A 235 -39.26 82.52 11.41
CA PRO A 235 -37.92 82.96 11.02
C PRO A 235 -37.41 82.19 9.79
N CYS A 236 -36.59 82.88 8.99
CA CYS A 236 -35.79 82.33 7.89
C CYS A 236 -36.59 81.48 6.87
N PRO A 237 -37.36 82.09 5.94
CA PRO A 237 -38.02 81.34 4.87
C PRO A 237 -37.00 80.57 4.02
N GLN A 238 -37.39 79.37 3.55
CA GLN A 238 -36.59 78.66 2.55
C GLN A 238 -36.43 79.51 1.26
N PRO A 239 -35.28 79.44 0.56
CA PRO A 239 -35.06 80.25 -0.63
C PRO A 239 -36.01 79.91 -1.79
N GLU A 240 -36.23 78.61 -1.99
CA GLU A 240 -37.12 78.05 -3.01
C GLU A 240 -37.47 76.60 -2.66
N GLN A 241 -38.48 76.02 -3.31
CA GLN A 241 -38.75 74.59 -3.21
C GLN A 241 -37.70 73.81 -4.02
N LEU A 242 -37.06 72.83 -3.37
CA LEU A 242 -36.01 72.03 -4.02
C LEU A 242 -36.60 71.13 -5.11
N SER A 243 -35.90 71.09 -6.26
CA SER A 243 -36.21 70.19 -7.36
C SER A 243 -34.98 69.36 -7.76
N PRO A 244 -35.14 68.13 -8.25
CA PRO A 244 -34.01 67.27 -8.67
C PRO A 244 -33.06 67.90 -9.68
N SER A 245 -33.55 68.77 -10.57
CA SER A 245 -32.77 69.39 -11.64
C SER A 245 -31.75 70.43 -11.16
N LYS A 246 -31.93 70.98 -9.94
CA LYS A 246 -31.04 72.00 -9.36
C LYS A 246 -29.99 71.42 -8.39
N LEU A 247 -30.01 70.11 -8.21
CA LEU A 247 -29.13 69.39 -7.30
C LEU A 247 -28.08 68.59 -8.06
N SER A 248 -27.04 68.17 -7.36
CA SER A 248 -25.99 67.33 -7.93
C SER A 248 -26.58 66.01 -8.47
N PRO A 249 -26.07 65.51 -9.60
CA PRO A 249 -26.58 64.27 -10.18
C PRO A 249 -26.29 63.08 -9.26
N CYS A 250 -27.25 62.18 -9.14
CA CYS A 250 -27.08 60.93 -8.40
C CYS A 250 -26.09 59.99 -9.10
N HIS A 251 -25.41 59.15 -8.31
CA HIS A 251 -24.65 58.02 -8.86
C HIS A 251 -25.54 57.06 -9.68
N VAL A 252 -24.94 56.44 -10.68
CA VAL A 252 -25.60 55.49 -11.59
C VAL A 252 -25.91 54.20 -10.82
N HIS A 253 -26.92 53.47 -11.29
CA HIS A 253 -27.27 52.16 -10.76
C HIS A 253 -26.19 51.15 -11.18
N GLU A 254 -25.56 50.50 -10.20
CA GLU A 254 -24.47 49.55 -10.38
C GLU A 254 -24.88 48.19 -9.78
N GLY A 255 -24.53 47.10 -10.46
CA GLY A 255 -24.66 45.75 -9.93
C GLY A 255 -23.36 45.33 -9.25
N TYR A 256 -23.45 44.68 -8.09
CA TYR A 256 -22.28 44.15 -7.40
C TYR A 256 -22.08 42.68 -7.75
N ASP A 257 -20.96 42.34 -8.37
CA ASP A 257 -20.54 40.94 -8.51
C ASP A 257 -19.87 40.47 -7.22
N ALA A 258 -20.53 39.53 -6.53
CA ALA A 258 -20.02 38.95 -5.28
C ALA A 258 -18.75 38.11 -5.46
N PHE A 259 -18.45 37.66 -6.68
CA PHE A 259 -17.31 36.79 -6.97
C PHE A 259 -16.07 37.56 -7.45
N GLN A 260 -16.21 38.86 -7.71
CA GLN A 260 -15.14 39.70 -8.24
C GLN A 260 -13.95 39.78 -7.27
N GLY A 261 -12.76 39.42 -7.75
CA GLY A 261 -11.53 39.38 -6.95
C GLY A 261 -11.28 38.04 -6.23
N SER A 262 -12.22 37.10 -6.29
CA SER A 262 -12.07 35.73 -5.76
C SER A 262 -11.71 34.69 -6.84
N GLU A 263 -11.72 35.05 -8.13
CA GLU A 263 -11.58 34.11 -9.24
C GLU A 263 -10.23 33.41 -9.22
N ILE A 264 -9.16 34.18 -9.02
CA ILE A 264 -7.78 33.69 -9.00
C ILE A 264 -7.58 32.71 -7.83
N ALA A 265 -8.09 33.05 -6.64
CA ALA A 265 -8.00 32.19 -5.47
C ALA A 265 -8.76 30.87 -5.65
N TYR A 266 -9.92 30.92 -6.31
CA TYR A 266 -10.71 29.74 -6.63
C TYR A 266 -9.99 28.81 -7.62
N ILE A 267 -9.40 29.37 -8.69
CA ILE A 267 -8.61 28.64 -9.67
C ILE A 267 -7.38 27.98 -9.01
N TYR A 268 -6.67 28.71 -8.13
CA TYR A 268 -5.56 28.11 -7.39
C TYR A 268 -6.01 26.97 -6.47
N GLY A 269 -7.19 27.07 -5.85
CA GLY A 269 -7.82 25.97 -5.12
C GLY A 269 -8.00 24.73 -5.99
N LEU A 270 -8.59 24.88 -7.18
CA LEU A 270 -8.78 23.79 -8.15
C LEU A 270 -7.47 23.15 -8.59
N VAL A 271 -6.48 23.98 -8.96
CA VAL A 271 -5.14 23.54 -9.37
C VAL A 271 -4.47 22.78 -8.22
N PHE A 272 -4.59 23.25 -6.98
CA PHE A 272 -4.02 22.57 -5.81
C PHE A 272 -4.58 21.15 -5.65
N PHE A 273 -5.91 20.98 -5.66
CA PHE A 273 -6.52 19.65 -5.50
C PHE A 273 -6.15 18.67 -6.62
N LEU A 274 -5.94 19.17 -7.85
CA LEU A 274 -5.55 18.33 -8.99
C LEU A 274 -4.05 17.96 -8.98
N PHE A 275 -3.17 18.92 -8.74
CA PHE A 275 -1.72 18.75 -8.90
C PHE A 275 -1.00 18.28 -7.62
N PHE A 276 -1.56 18.50 -6.43
CA PHE A 276 -0.92 18.09 -5.18
C PHE A 276 -0.66 16.57 -5.09
N PRO A 277 -1.59 15.66 -5.47
CA PRO A 277 -1.31 14.23 -5.50
C PRO A 277 -0.17 13.87 -6.45
N ILE A 278 -0.08 14.54 -7.61
CA ILE A 278 0.99 14.35 -8.60
C ILE A 278 2.33 14.79 -8.01
N PHE A 279 2.34 15.92 -7.31
CA PHE A 279 3.52 16.40 -6.60
C PHE A 279 3.99 15.41 -5.51
N CYS A 280 3.08 14.81 -4.74
CA CYS A 280 3.41 13.75 -3.80
C CYS A 280 4.03 12.51 -4.50
N VAL A 281 3.52 12.12 -5.67
CA VAL A 281 4.08 11.03 -6.48
C VAL A 281 5.51 11.35 -6.91
N MET A 282 5.78 12.59 -7.31
CA MET A 282 7.12 13.04 -7.68
C MET A 282 8.09 13.01 -6.49
N ILE A 283 7.66 13.45 -5.30
CA ILE A 283 8.46 13.34 -4.06
C ILE A 283 8.74 11.86 -3.75
N ALA A 284 7.73 10.99 -3.79
CA ALA A 284 7.89 9.58 -3.50
C ALA A 284 8.84 8.89 -4.49
N TYR A 285 8.73 9.22 -5.78
CA TYR A 285 9.68 8.77 -6.80
C TYR A 285 11.10 9.27 -6.53
N GLY A 286 11.24 10.54 -6.13
CA GLY A 286 12.50 11.12 -5.66
C GLY A 286 13.10 10.38 -4.47
N SER A 287 12.30 10.04 -3.44
CA SER A 287 12.72 9.27 -2.28
C SER A 287 13.16 7.85 -2.67
N VAL A 288 12.44 7.20 -3.58
CA VAL A 288 12.82 5.89 -4.13
C VAL A 288 14.15 5.99 -4.88
N ARG A 289 14.34 7.02 -5.72
CA ARG A 289 15.59 7.25 -6.45
C ARG A 289 16.74 7.56 -5.49
N TYR A 290 16.50 8.35 -4.45
CA TYR A 290 17.46 8.62 -3.38
C TYR A 290 17.85 7.34 -2.64
N MET A 291 16.89 6.49 -2.27
CA MET A 291 17.17 5.19 -1.64
C MET A 291 17.91 4.23 -2.57
N ARG A 292 17.59 4.22 -3.87
CA ARG A 292 18.38 3.46 -4.86
C ARG A 292 19.81 4.00 -4.96
N LYS A 293 20.01 5.32 -4.94
CA LYS A 293 21.33 5.97 -4.92
C LYS A 293 22.07 5.66 -3.62
N GLN A 294 21.42 5.70 -2.47
CA GLN A 294 21.96 5.29 -1.16
C GLN A 294 22.32 3.81 -1.14
N ARG A 295 21.48 2.90 -1.66
CA ARG A 295 21.81 1.47 -1.80
C ARG A 295 22.99 1.24 -2.75
N ARG A 296 23.07 1.97 -3.86
CA ARG A 296 24.22 1.95 -4.78
C ARG A 296 25.47 2.53 -4.12
N LYS A 297 25.34 3.62 -3.36
CA LYS A 297 26.41 4.22 -2.56
C LYS A 297 26.82 3.32 -1.41
N ALA A 298 25.95 2.58 -0.73
CA ALA A 298 26.32 1.61 0.30
C ALA A 298 26.94 0.34 -0.32
N LYS A 299 26.54 -0.02 -1.55
CA LYS A 299 27.21 -1.05 -2.35
C LYS A 299 28.61 -0.60 -2.80
N ASN A 300 28.80 0.70 -3.09
CA ASN A 300 30.08 1.29 -3.51
C ASN A 300 31.00 1.69 -2.33
N ASN A 301 30.43 2.27 -1.27
CA ASN A 301 30.99 2.72 0.01
C ASN A 301 30.79 1.65 1.10
N ARG A 302 30.84 0.36 0.78
CA ARG A 302 31.25 -0.62 1.80
C ARG A 302 32.60 -0.12 2.34
N PRO A 303 32.73 0.32 3.61
CA PRO A 303 34.03 0.58 4.20
C PRO A 303 34.72 -0.80 4.31
N TYR A 304 36.03 -1.01 4.08
CA TYR A 304 37.13 -0.19 4.57
C TYR A 304 36.89 0.21 6.03
N SER A 305 36.62 -0.78 6.88
CA SER A 305 36.82 -0.69 8.33
C SER A 305 38.01 -1.58 8.67
N TYR A 306 39.19 -1.12 8.29
CA TYR A 306 40.45 -1.33 8.99
C TYR A 306 41.39 -0.23 8.50
N LYS A 307 41.15 0.99 8.99
CA LYS A 307 42.14 2.07 9.00
C LYS A 307 41.92 2.82 10.31
N ASN A 308 42.54 2.29 11.36
CA ASN A 308 43.22 3.12 12.35
C ASN A 308 44.20 2.25 13.16
N THR A 309 45.30 1.87 12.52
CA THR A 309 46.62 1.95 13.16
C THR A 309 47.55 2.58 12.14
N GLY A 310 48.12 3.73 12.52
CA GLY A 310 49.00 4.56 11.71
C GLY A 310 50.37 3.95 11.42
N CYS A 311 50.46 2.64 11.25
CA CYS A 311 51.72 1.93 11.01
C CYS A 311 51.84 1.38 9.57
N TYR A 312 50.73 1.18 8.85
CA TYR A 312 50.76 0.50 7.55
C TYR A 312 50.98 1.43 6.33
N ASP A 313 50.64 2.72 6.43
CA ASP A 313 50.85 3.66 5.32
C ASP A 313 52.32 4.14 5.20
N ARG A 314 53.17 3.96 6.24
CA ARG A 314 54.63 4.17 6.12
C ARG A 314 55.39 2.98 5.53
N ALA A 315 54.87 1.77 5.68
CA ALA A 315 55.51 0.57 5.12
C ALA A 315 55.34 0.48 3.60
N VAL A 316 54.22 0.97 3.03
CA VAL A 316 53.98 0.90 1.58
C VAL A 316 54.84 1.91 0.79
N GLN A 317 55.23 3.02 1.41
CA GLN A 317 56.16 3.97 0.78
C GLN A 317 57.64 3.55 0.89
N TYR A 318 57.96 2.57 1.75
CA TYR A 318 59.31 2.01 1.90
C TYR A 318 59.54 0.75 1.05
N VAL A 319 58.47 0.03 0.67
CA VAL A 319 58.56 -1.22 -0.12
C VAL A 319 58.62 -0.98 -1.64
N ASP A 320 58.29 0.22 -2.14
CA ASP A 320 58.46 0.57 -3.56
C ASP A 320 59.93 0.65 -4.02
N ASN A 321 60.90 0.58 -3.09
CA ASN A 321 62.33 0.52 -3.40
C ASN A 321 62.93 -0.91 -3.41
N LEU A 322 62.15 -1.95 -3.14
CA LEU A 322 62.59 -3.35 -3.24
C LEU A 322 61.92 -4.03 -4.44
N LYS A 323 62.61 -4.00 -5.59
CA LYS A 323 62.25 -4.70 -6.83
C LYS A 323 62.33 -6.23 -6.68
N THR A 324 61.50 -6.85 -5.85
CA THR A 324 61.39 -8.33 -5.76
C THR A 324 60.00 -8.82 -5.33
N GLY A 325 58.92 -8.05 -5.53
CA GLY A 325 57.53 -8.47 -5.22
C GLY A 325 56.60 -8.57 -6.44
N PRO A 326 55.52 -9.37 -6.38
CA PRO A 326 54.54 -9.47 -7.46
C PRO A 326 53.60 -8.25 -7.56
N GLU A 327 53.40 -7.74 -8.78
CA GLU A 327 52.59 -6.56 -9.07
C GLU A 327 51.09 -6.83 -8.87
N ARG A 328 50.37 -5.87 -8.28
CA ARG A 328 48.94 -6.00 -7.93
C ARG A 328 48.06 -5.02 -8.71
N TYR A 329 47.05 -5.53 -9.42
CA TYR A 329 46.03 -4.73 -10.12
C TYR A 329 44.64 -4.92 -9.50
N ARG A 330 43.83 -3.85 -9.45
CA ARG A 330 42.45 -3.90 -8.93
C ARG A 330 41.44 -3.80 -10.07
N ALA A 331 40.53 -4.77 -10.15
CA ALA A 331 39.46 -4.76 -11.16
C ALA A 331 38.14 -5.25 -10.56
N ARG A 332 37.01 -4.93 -11.19
CA ARG A 332 35.73 -5.58 -10.89
C ARG A 332 35.46 -6.67 -11.92
N CYS A 333 35.24 -7.90 -11.47
CA CYS A 333 34.84 -8.98 -12.35
C CYS A 333 33.32 -9.13 -12.35
N TRP A 334 32.77 -9.13 -13.55
CA TRP A 334 31.35 -9.39 -13.77
C TRP A 334 31.10 -10.90 -13.77
N MET A 335 30.32 -11.36 -12.78
CA MET A 335 30.01 -12.78 -12.62
C MET A 335 28.55 -13.08 -13.01
N ARG A 336 27.61 -12.21 -12.62
CA ARG A 336 26.16 -12.39 -12.77
C ARG A 336 25.46 -11.07 -13.12
N GLN A 337 24.28 -11.16 -13.74
CA GLN A 337 23.46 -10.00 -14.08
C GLN A 337 23.08 -9.19 -12.81
N GLY A 338 23.85 -8.14 -12.51
CA GLY A 338 23.68 -7.26 -11.34
C GLY A 338 24.69 -7.47 -10.19
N GLU A 339 25.58 -8.44 -10.29
CA GLU A 339 26.59 -8.80 -9.26
C GLU A 339 28.01 -8.77 -9.83
N SER A 340 28.89 -8.03 -9.17
CA SER A 340 30.31 -7.89 -9.53
C SER A 340 31.18 -8.10 -8.28
N CYS A 341 32.12 -9.06 -8.28
CA CYS A 341 33.15 -9.17 -7.22
C CYS A 341 34.30 -8.21 -7.53
N ARG A 342 34.88 -7.59 -6.49
CA ARG A 342 36.15 -6.87 -6.60
C ARG A 342 37.30 -7.89 -6.56
N LEU A 343 38.13 -7.89 -7.60
CA LEU A 343 39.30 -8.74 -7.73
C LEU A 343 40.60 -7.98 -7.47
N CYS A 344 41.53 -8.70 -6.85
CA CYS A 344 42.96 -8.39 -6.85
C CYS A 344 43.64 -9.34 -7.84
N ILE A 345 44.22 -8.80 -8.90
CA ILE A 345 44.96 -9.54 -9.92
C ILE A 345 46.43 -9.45 -9.55
N LEU A 346 47.06 -10.60 -9.32
CA LEU A 346 48.48 -10.73 -9.02
C LEU A 346 49.19 -11.22 -10.28
N ILE A 347 50.21 -10.49 -10.72
CA ILE A 347 51.08 -10.89 -11.83
C ILE A 347 52.45 -11.22 -11.23
N ASN A 348 52.78 -12.51 -11.17
CA ASN A 348 54.08 -12.99 -10.71
C ASN A 348 55.05 -12.97 -11.89
N GLN A 349 56.13 -12.18 -11.80
CA GLN A 349 57.28 -12.02 -12.71
C GLN A 349 57.38 -13.06 -13.86
N ASN A 350 56.46 -12.98 -14.83
CA ASN A 350 56.31 -13.81 -16.05
C ASN A 350 55.82 -15.27 -15.91
N VAL A 351 55.50 -15.76 -14.71
CA VAL A 351 55.11 -17.16 -14.46
C VAL A 351 53.60 -17.37 -14.54
N ASP A 352 52.82 -16.60 -13.77
CA ASP A 352 51.36 -16.75 -13.73
C ASP A 352 50.59 -15.48 -13.35
N ILE A 353 49.34 -15.39 -13.82
CA ILE A 353 48.36 -14.38 -13.45
C ILE A 353 47.32 -15.03 -12.53
N LYS A 354 47.26 -14.61 -11.25
CA LYS A 354 46.26 -15.08 -10.28
C LYS A 354 45.18 -14.04 -10.05
N PHE A 355 43.92 -14.45 -10.19
CA PHE A 355 42.73 -13.62 -9.89
C PHE A 355 42.19 -13.98 -8.51
N LYS A 356 42.39 -13.13 -7.50
CA LYS A 356 41.88 -13.34 -6.13
C LYS A 356 40.66 -12.46 -5.83
N CYS A 357 39.62 -13.01 -5.20
CA CYS A 357 38.51 -12.18 -4.68
C CYS A 357 38.90 -11.56 -3.31
N ARG A 358 38.09 -10.64 -2.76
CA ARG A 358 38.38 -9.95 -1.48
C ARG A 358 38.69 -10.90 -0.30
N LYS A 359 38.21 -12.15 -0.36
CA LYS A 359 38.41 -13.22 0.63
C LYS A 359 39.74 -13.99 0.48
N GLY A 360 40.69 -13.53 -0.33
CA GLY A 360 41.96 -14.24 -0.56
C GLY A 360 41.88 -15.48 -1.46
N GLN A 361 40.68 -16.04 -1.65
CA GLN A 361 40.42 -17.18 -2.54
C GLN A 361 40.84 -16.88 -4.00
N VAL A 362 41.67 -17.77 -4.56
CA VAL A 362 42.06 -17.73 -5.97
C VAL A 362 40.91 -18.25 -6.82
N LEU A 363 40.29 -17.38 -7.62
CA LEU A 363 39.21 -17.74 -8.55
C LEU A 363 39.73 -18.39 -9.83
N ARG A 364 40.91 -17.96 -10.29
CA ARG A 364 41.58 -18.50 -11.48
C ARG A 364 43.07 -18.19 -11.43
N SER A 365 43.90 -19.12 -11.90
CA SER A 365 45.29 -18.85 -12.26
C SER A 365 45.48 -19.13 -13.76
N ILE A 366 46.19 -18.25 -14.45
CA ILE A 366 46.59 -18.40 -15.86
C ILE A 366 48.10 -18.51 -15.90
N LYS A 367 48.64 -19.64 -16.34
CA LYS A 367 50.08 -19.84 -16.53
C LYS A 367 50.56 -19.08 -17.77
N GLY A 368 51.77 -18.55 -17.74
CA GLY A 368 52.38 -17.79 -18.84
C GLY A 368 52.45 -18.56 -20.17
N GLU A 369 52.57 -19.89 -20.12
CA GLU A 369 52.61 -20.78 -21.31
C GLU A 369 51.28 -20.80 -22.09
N SER A 370 50.16 -20.50 -21.43
CA SER A 370 48.81 -20.57 -22.01
C SER A 370 48.32 -19.27 -22.66
N LEU A 371 49.19 -18.25 -22.76
CA LEU A 371 48.82 -16.91 -23.25
C LEU A 371 48.44 -16.86 -24.74
N ASP A 372 48.96 -17.77 -25.58
CA ASP A 372 48.62 -17.84 -27.01
C ASP A 372 47.14 -18.19 -27.26
N ARG A 373 46.51 -18.91 -26.33
CA ARG A 373 45.12 -19.38 -26.44
C ARG A 373 44.09 -18.35 -25.97
N ILE A 374 44.54 -17.15 -25.60
CA ILE A 374 43.70 -16.10 -24.99
C ILE A 374 43.44 -14.99 -25.99
N LEU A 375 42.16 -14.72 -26.23
CA LEU A 375 41.70 -13.57 -27.01
C LEU A 375 41.26 -12.45 -26.06
N LEU A 376 41.93 -11.29 -26.15
CA LEU A 376 41.58 -10.10 -25.36
C LEU A 376 40.71 -9.15 -26.18
N GLN A 377 39.48 -8.95 -25.74
CA GLN A 377 38.56 -7.99 -26.35
C GLN A 377 38.43 -6.75 -25.46
N VAL A 378 38.73 -5.58 -26.01
CA VAL A 378 38.82 -4.32 -25.27
C VAL A 378 37.66 -3.41 -25.69
N SER A 379 37.02 -2.77 -24.72
CA SER A 379 35.92 -1.84 -25.02
C SER A 379 36.42 -0.59 -25.79
N SER A 380 35.76 -0.24 -26.90
CA SER A 380 36.09 0.96 -27.70
C SER A 380 35.81 2.26 -26.91
N HIS A 381 36.49 3.35 -27.31
CA HIS A 381 36.48 4.63 -26.61
C HIS A 381 35.36 5.59 -27.07
N GLN A 382 34.54 5.21 -28.05
CA GLN A 382 33.61 6.09 -28.76
C GLN A 382 32.18 6.12 -28.20
N ASP A 383 31.83 5.33 -27.18
CA ASP A 383 30.47 5.30 -26.62
C ASP A 383 30.40 5.77 -25.16
N ASP A 384 29.56 6.80 -24.95
CA ASP A 384 28.97 7.33 -23.71
C ASP A 384 29.92 7.57 -22.51
N ASP A 385 30.03 8.83 -22.10
CA ASP A 385 30.75 9.36 -20.90
C ASP A 385 30.38 8.68 -19.55
N LYS A 386 29.47 7.71 -19.57
CA LYS A 386 28.98 6.94 -18.42
C LYS A 386 29.45 5.48 -18.38
N SER A 387 30.03 4.96 -19.47
CA SER A 387 30.46 3.56 -19.59
C SER A 387 31.90 3.38 -19.07
N LYS A 388 32.09 2.52 -18.07
CA LYS A 388 33.41 2.24 -17.49
C LYS A 388 34.24 1.35 -18.43
N PRO A 389 35.58 1.52 -18.48
CA PRO A 389 36.44 0.77 -19.40
C PRO A 389 36.51 -0.71 -19.04
N MET A 390 36.22 -1.58 -20.01
CA MET A 390 36.14 -3.03 -19.82
C MET A 390 37.15 -3.80 -20.69
N ILE A 391 37.52 -4.98 -20.20
CA ILE A 391 38.29 -6.01 -20.90
C ILE A 391 37.53 -7.33 -20.77
N LEU A 392 37.34 -8.04 -21.89
CA LEU A 392 36.88 -9.41 -21.94
C LEU A 392 38.07 -10.33 -22.25
N LEU A 393 38.38 -11.20 -21.31
CA LEU A 393 39.35 -12.29 -21.44
C LEU A 393 38.60 -13.55 -21.90
N LYS A 394 38.76 -13.90 -23.17
CA LYS A 394 38.19 -15.11 -23.76
C LYS A 394 39.25 -16.21 -23.82
N CYS A 395 38.94 -17.38 -23.26
CA CYS A 395 39.81 -18.54 -23.21
C CYS A 395 39.06 -19.72 -23.85
N GLU A 396 39.71 -20.50 -24.71
CA GLU A 396 39.04 -21.61 -25.42
C GLU A 396 38.56 -22.72 -24.48
N ASP A 397 39.22 -22.92 -23.34
CA ASP A 397 38.96 -24.03 -22.41
C ASP A 397 38.23 -23.61 -21.12
N LYS A 398 37.88 -22.32 -20.92
CA LYS A 398 37.31 -21.82 -19.65
C LYS A 398 36.34 -20.66 -19.86
N PRO A 399 35.32 -20.47 -18.99
CA PRO A 399 34.35 -19.38 -19.14
C PRO A 399 35.02 -18.01 -19.12
N ASP A 400 34.43 -17.07 -19.84
CA ASP A 400 35.00 -15.75 -20.06
C ASP A 400 35.01 -14.89 -18.79
N PHE A 401 36.03 -14.04 -18.66
CA PHE A 401 36.08 -13.00 -17.62
C PHE A 401 35.92 -11.60 -18.21
N VAL A 402 34.91 -10.88 -17.75
CA VAL A 402 34.75 -9.45 -18.02
C VAL A 402 35.28 -8.66 -16.83
N LEU A 403 36.36 -7.92 -17.05
CA LEU A 403 37.03 -7.06 -16.08
C LEU A 403 36.70 -5.59 -16.35
N GLU A 404 36.17 -4.92 -15.34
CA GLU A 404 35.83 -3.49 -15.33
C GLU A 404 36.90 -2.73 -14.52
N PHE A 405 37.57 -1.77 -15.17
CA PHE A 405 38.64 -0.97 -14.58
C PHE A 405 38.15 0.45 -14.21
N GLU A 406 38.90 1.15 -13.34
CA GLU A 406 38.52 2.50 -12.87
C GLU A 406 38.76 3.58 -13.93
N SER A 407 39.80 3.44 -14.75
CA SER A 407 40.18 4.42 -15.79
C SER A 407 40.74 3.72 -17.02
N ALA A 408 40.57 4.35 -18.20
CA ALA A 408 41.07 3.83 -19.47
C ALA A 408 42.61 3.77 -19.47
N SER A 409 43.27 4.69 -18.78
CA SER A 409 44.74 4.69 -18.60
C SER A 409 45.20 3.51 -17.73
N TYR A 410 44.43 3.17 -16.69
CA TYR A 410 44.72 2.04 -15.80
C TYR A 410 44.53 0.69 -16.53
N ARG A 411 43.49 0.59 -17.37
CA ARG A 411 43.27 -0.52 -18.29
C ARG A 411 44.42 -0.68 -19.30
N LYS A 412 44.90 0.42 -19.88
CA LYS A 412 46.00 0.41 -20.86
C LYS A 412 47.29 -0.12 -20.25
N ARG A 413 47.66 0.34 -19.04
CA ARG A 413 48.81 -0.19 -18.28
C ARG A 413 48.74 -1.71 -18.07
N PHE A 414 47.57 -2.22 -17.71
CA PHE A 414 47.35 -3.66 -17.54
C PHE A 414 47.53 -4.43 -18.87
N ILE A 415 47.00 -3.91 -19.99
CA ILE A 415 47.17 -4.51 -21.32
C ILE A 415 48.64 -4.54 -21.73
N ASP A 416 49.35 -3.42 -21.57
CA ASP A 416 50.75 -3.30 -21.95
C ASP A 416 51.63 -4.26 -21.15
N ARG A 417 51.29 -4.50 -19.86
CA ARG A 417 51.97 -5.49 -19.03
C ARG A 417 51.73 -6.93 -19.48
N ILE A 418 50.50 -7.30 -19.83
CA ILE A 418 50.20 -8.64 -20.36
C ILE A 418 50.88 -8.85 -21.72
N LYS A 419 50.91 -7.82 -22.57
CA LYS A 419 51.65 -7.85 -23.85
C LYS A 419 53.15 -8.06 -23.62
N GLY A 420 53.75 -7.36 -22.65
CA GLY A 420 55.15 -7.54 -22.28
C GLY A 420 55.43 -8.96 -21.74
N MET A 421 54.54 -9.51 -20.93
CA MET A 421 54.66 -10.88 -20.43
C MET A 421 54.53 -11.93 -21.55
N ALA A 422 53.60 -11.74 -22.50
CA ALA A 422 53.46 -12.61 -23.66
C ALA A 422 54.73 -12.56 -24.54
N PHE A 423 55.26 -11.36 -24.78
CA PHE A 423 56.48 -11.15 -25.55
C PHE A 423 57.69 -11.85 -24.90
N ASN A 424 57.85 -11.73 -23.57
CA ASN A 424 58.93 -12.40 -22.83
C ASN A 424 58.84 -13.93 -22.88
N ASN A 425 57.64 -14.49 -23.01
CA ASN A 425 57.41 -15.93 -23.13
C ASN A 425 57.40 -16.41 -24.61
N GLY A 426 57.82 -15.57 -25.55
CA GLY A 426 57.89 -15.90 -27.00
C GLY A 426 56.52 -16.00 -27.68
N LYS A 427 55.49 -15.35 -27.15
CA LYS A 427 54.07 -15.51 -27.52
C LYS A 427 53.45 -14.22 -28.08
N VAL A 428 52.45 -14.35 -28.96
CA VAL A 428 51.75 -13.20 -29.58
C VAL A 428 50.30 -13.14 -29.12
N LEU A 429 49.97 -12.06 -28.40
CA LEU A 429 48.64 -11.85 -27.82
C LEU A 429 47.68 -11.16 -28.81
N LYS A 430 46.54 -11.82 -29.12
CA LYS A 430 45.50 -11.25 -30.00
C LYS A 430 44.62 -10.28 -29.23
N VAL A 431 44.64 -8.99 -29.62
CA VAL A 431 43.81 -7.93 -29.01
C VAL A 431 42.84 -7.36 -30.05
N ALA A 432 41.53 -7.40 -29.76
CA ALA A 432 40.48 -6.88 -30.63
C ALA A 432 39.64 -5.79 -29.93
N GLN A 433 39.14 -4.79 -30.66
CA GLN A 433 38.27 -3.75 -30.11
C GLN A 433 36.79 -4.02 -30.41
N ILE A 434 35.92 -3.87 -29.41
CA ILE A 434 34.47 -4.14 -29.51
C ILE A 434 33.68 -3.10 -28.70
N ALA A 435 32.46 -2.75 -29.12
CA ALA A 435 31.57 -1.88 -28.36
C ALA A 435 31.21 -2.49 -26.98
N SER A 436 31.15 -1.67 -25.93
CA SER A 436 30.91 -2.11 -24.54
C SER A 436 29.65 -2.98 -24.36
N GLN A 437 28.55 -2.61 -25.03
CA GLN A 437 27.29 -3.36 -24.95
C GLN A 437 27.40 -4.73 -25.66
N LEU A 438 28.04 -4.76 -26.83
CA LEU A 438 28.26 -5.99 -27.59
C LEU A 438 29.25 -6.93 -26.89
N LEU A 439 30.24 -6.38 -26.19
CA LEU A 439 31.18 -7.15 -25.35
C LEU A 439 30.45 -7.88 -24.22
N MET A 440 29.52 -7.20 -23.53
CA MET A 440 28.68 -7.82 -22.49
C MET A 440 27.68 -8.83 -23.06
N GLN A 441 27.24 -8.67 -24.31
CA GLN A 441 26.36 -9.63 -24.97
C GLN A 441 27.12 -10.89 -25.44
N LYS A 442 28.35 -10.73 -25.95
CA LYS A 442 29.19 -11.82 -26.46
C LYS A 442 29.89 -12.64 -25.37
N ALA A 443 30.12 -12.09 -24.18
CA ALA A 443 30.83 -12.78 -23.10
C ALA A 443 30.08 -14.03 -22.60
N GLU A 444 30.72 -15.19 -22.63
CA GLU A 444 30.21 -16.44 -22.05
C GLU A 444 30.65 -16.57 -20.59
N THR A 445 29.94 -15.91 -19.67
CA THR A 445 30.25 -16.00 -18.23
C THR A 445 29.95 -17.37 -17.65
N LYS A 446 30.50 -17.67 -16.46
CA LYS A 446 30.20 -18.91 -15.72
C LYS A 446 28.69 -19.16 -15.56
N GLU A 447 27.89 -18.11 -15.28
CA GLU A 447 26.42 -18.25 -15.18
C GLU A 447 25.77 -18.54 -16.54
N ARG A 448 26.20 -17.89 -17.63
CA ARG A 448 25.68 -18.15 -18.97
C ARG A 448 26.06 -19.53 -19.47
N ARG A 449 27.31 -19.96 -19.26
CA ARG A 449 27.78 -21.32 -19.52
C ARG A 449 26.96 -22.33 -18.72
N ALA A 450 26.75 -22.10 -17.42
CA ALA A 450 25.91 -22.97 -16.60
C ALA A 450 24.46 -23.06 -17.09
N LYS A 451 23.84 -21.95 -17.50
CA LYS A 451 22.50 -21.94 -18.12
C LYS A 451 22.47 -22.66 -19.47
N LYS A 452 23.52 -22.51 -20.27
CA LYS A 452 23.66 -23.20 -21.56
C LYS A 452 23.83 -24.71 -21.35
N LEU A 453 24.59 -25.12 -20.35
CA LEU A 453 24.72 -26.52 -19.93
C LEU A 453 23.40 -27.06 -19.36
N GLU A 454 22.68 -26.29 -18.54
CA GLU A 454 21.33 -26.66 -18.07
C GLU A 454 20.39 -26.89 -19.26
N HIS A 455 20.42 -26.01 -20.27
CA HIS A 455 19.68 -26.17 -21.51
C HIS A 455 20.13 -27.39 -22.32
N PHE A 456 21.44 -27.65 -22.38
CA PHE A 456 22.02 -28.84 -23.01
C PHE A 456 21.48 -30.13 -22.39
N PHE A 457 21.56 -30.26 -21.06
CA PHE A 457 21.04 -31.42 -20.35
C PHE A 457 19.53 -31.54 -20.52
N LYS A 458 18.80 -30.43 -20.42
CA LYS A 458 17.35 -30.39 -20.63
C LYS A 458 16.94 -30.88 -22.01
N GLU A 459 17.62 -30.47 -23.08
CA GLU A 459 17.35 -30.97 -24.44
C GLU A 459 17.70 -32.45 -24.56
N ALA A 460 18.84 -32.91 -24.04
CA ALA A 460 19.22 -34.32 -24.03
C ALA A 460 18.16 -35.18 -23.31
N TYR A 461 17.66 -34.75 -22.15
CA TYR A 461 16.60 -35.44 -21.43
C TYR A 461 15.25 -35.38 -22.12
N THR A 462 14.93 -34.25 -22.76
CA THR A 462 13.68 -34.13 -23.51
C THR A 462 13.68 -35.11 -24.69
N LEU A 463 14.83 -35.35 -25.32
CA LEU A 463 14.98 -36.37 -26.36
C LEU A 463 15.01 -37.81 -25.81
N ALA A 464 15.63 -38.03 -24.65
CA ALA A 464 15.75 -39.38 -24.08
C ALA A 464 14.50 -39.89 -23.35
N PHE A 465 13.68 -38.99 -22.82
CA PHE A 465 12.49 -39.30 -22.02
C PHE A 465 11.19 -38.69 -22.57
N GLY A 466 11.25 -37.95 -23.69
CA GLY A 466 10.09 -37.31 -24.34
C GLY A 466 9.84 -37.80 -25.78
N ILE A 467 8.56 -38.00 -26.07
CA ILE A 467 7.78 -38.10 -27.33
C ILE A 467 8.52 -38.22 -28.69
N LYS A 468 8.02 -39.15 -29.53
CA LYS A 468 8.41 -39.45 -30.92
C LYS A 468 8.66 -38.22 -31.82
N PRO A 469 9.54 -38.33 -32.84
CA PRO A 469 9.81 -37.25 -33.79
C PRO A 469 8.57 -36.97 -34.66
N GLY A 470 7.83 -35.89 -34.39
CA GLY A 470 6.65 -35.53 -35.18
C GLY A 470 5.72 -34.44 -34.62
N GLU A 471 5.80 -34.04 -33.35
CA GLU A 471 4.99 -32.93 -32.83
C GLU A 471 5.66 -31.56 -33.09
N GLU A 472 4.92 -30.64 -33.74
CA GLU A 472 5.36 -29.26 -33.91
C GLU A 472 5.50 -28.55 -32.57
N ARG A 473 6.75 -28.25 -32.21
CA ARG A 473 7.16 -27.47 -31.04
C ARG A 473 6.46 -26.11 -31.05
N LYS A 474 5.98 -25.64 -29.89
CA LYS A 474 5.53 -24.24 -29.72
C LYS A 474 6.68 -23.28 -30.10
N LEU A 475 6.62 -22.73 -31.31
CA LEU A 475 7.54 -21.73 -31.84
C LEU A 475 7.52 -20.48 -30.95
N HIS A 476 8.48 -20.38 -30.03
CA HIS A 476 8.92 -19.06 -29.54
C HIS A 476 10.38 -19.00 -29.05
N GLU A 477 11.15 -20.10 -29.14
CA GLU A 477 12.60 -20.09 -28.93
C GLU A 477 13.30 -20.33 -30.28
N THR A 478 14.19 -19.41 -30.64
CA THR A 478 14.85 -19.32 -31.95
C THR A 478 15.63 -20.60 -32.26
N ARG A 479 15.36 -21.23 -33.42
CA ARG A 479 16.06 -22.42 -33.97
C ARG A 479 17.60 -22.36 -33.85
N SER A 480 18.17 -21.15 -33.90
CA SER A 480 19.60 -20.84 -33.69
C SER A 480 20.15 -21.23 -32.31
N GLU A 481 19.38 -21.12 -31.23
CA GLU A 481 19.86 -21.38 -29.86
C GLU A 481 20.00 -22.88 -29.60
N VAL A 482 19.07 -23.68 -30.13
CA VAL A 482 19.10 -25.15 -30.02
C VAL A 482 20.30 -25.73 -30.78
N GLU A 483 20.57 -25.25 -32.00
CA GLU A 483 21.77 -25.67 -32.76
C GLU A 483 23.08 -25.28 -32.06
N ALA A 484 23.13 -24.11 -31.42
CA ALA A 484 24.30 -23.67 -30.66
C ALA A 484 24.52 -24.49 -29.38
N VAL A 485 23.50 -25.17 -28.88
CA VAL A 485 23.54 -26.08 -27.73
C VAL A 485 23.95 -27.49 -28.14
N MET A 486 23.44 -28.03 -29.25
CA MET A 486 23.86 -29.36 -29.73
C MET A 486 25.35 -29.42 -30.09
N ARG A 487 25.97 -28.28 -30.46
CA ARG A 487 27.41 -28.18 -30.75
C ARG A 487 28.31 -28.03 -29.51
N THR A 488 27.75 -27.94 -28.30
CA THR A 488 28.60 -27.86 -27.10
C THR A 488 29.09 -29.23 -26.67
N ALA A 489 30.36 -29.32 -26.29
CA ALA A 489 30.92 -30.46 -25.58
C ALA A 489 31.13 -30.11 -24.10
N LEU A 490 31.13 -31.13 -23.24
CA LEU A 490 31.44 -31.02 -21.81
C LEU A 490 32.83 -31.53 -21.50
N ASP A 491 33.59 -30.73 -20.76
CA ASP A 491 34.84 -31.19 -20.15
C ASP A 491 34.55 -31.97 -18.86
N ARG A 492 35.51 -32.79 -18.42
CA ARG A 492 35.40 -33.59 -17.18
C ARG A 492 35.02 -32.77 -15.96
N ALA A 493 35.64 -31.60 -15.77
CA ALA A 493 35.31 -30.69 -14.66
C ALA A 493 33.86 -30.15 -14.73
N GLU A 494 33.34 -29.89 -15.93
CA GLU A 494 31.96 -29.44 -16.13
C GLU A 494 30.97 -30.58 -15.88
N PHE A 495 31.30 -31.79 -16.33
CA PHE A 495 30.55 -33.02 -16.07
C PHE A 495 30.51 -33.35 -14.56
N ALA A 496 31.66 -33.29 -13.88
CA ALA A 496 31.78 -33.45 -12.43
C ALA A 496 30.94 -32.41 -11.68
N SER A 497 31.04 -31.15 -12.10
CA SER A 497 30.26 -30.06 -11.51
C SER A 497 28.75 -30.21 -11.76
N ALA A 498 28.33 -30.83 -12.87
CA ALA A 498 26.93 -31.13 -13.17
C ALA A 498 26.39 -32.29 -12.32
N LEU A 499 27.25 -33.26 -11.98
CA LEU A 499 26.98 -34.31 -10.98
C LEU A 499 27.10 -33.80 -9.52
N GLY A 500 27.70 -32.63 -9.33
CA GLY A 500 27.95 -32.04 -8.01
C GLY A 500 29.06 -32.74 -7.23
N MET A 501 30.00 -33.35 -7.94
CA MET A 501 31.14 -34.12 -7.42
C MET A 501 32.47 -33.44 -7.76
N LYS A 502 33.56 -33.88 -7.14
CA LYS A 502 34.91 -33.39 -7.47
C LYS A 502 35.35 -33.99 -8.81
N GLU A 503 36.20 -33.26 -9.54
CA GLU A 503 36.74 -33.76 -10.83
C GLU A 503 37.52 -35.06 -10.69
N ASN A 504 38.22 -35.23 -9.55
CA ASN A 504 39.03 -36.41 -9.26
C ASN A 504 38.24 -37.56 -8.63
N ASP A 505 36.93 -37.41 -8.49
CA ASP A 505 36.07 -38.40 -7.85
C ASP A 505 36.01 -39.69 -8.70
N LEU A 506 36.06 -40.83 -8.03
CA LEU A 506 36.18 -42.14 -8.66
C LEU A 506 34.98 -42.42 -9.56
N PHE A 507 33.77 -42.11 -9.09
CA PHE A 507 32.54 -42.28 -9.87
C PHE A 507 32.54 -41.42 -11.13
N VAL A 508 32.95 -40.15 -11.01
CA VAL A 508 33.02 -39.23 -12.16
C VAL A 508 34.01 -39.76 -13.18
N ASN A 509 35.18 -40.23 -12.75
CA ASN A 509 36.17 -40.80 -13.65
C ASN A 509 35.65 -42.07 -14.35
N LYS A 510 35.00 -42.98 -13.62
CA LYS A 510 34.43 -44.22 -14.18
C LYS A 510 33.29 -43.91 -15.16
N MET A 511 32.32 -43.08 -14.75
CA MET A 511 31.20 -42.69 -15.60
C MET A 511 31.64 -41.89 -16.82
N PHE A 512 32.62 -40.99 -16.68
CA PHE A 512 33.15 -40.21 -17.81
C PHE A 512 33.80 -41.11 -18.86
N ARG A 513 34.55 -42.14 -18.44
CA ARG A 513 35.12 -43.14 -19.35
C ARG A 513 34.08 -43.96 -20.10
N VAL A 514 32.96 -44.27 -19.45
CA VAL A 514 31.85 -45.04 -20.04
C VAL A 514 31.05 -44.18 -21.05
N VAL A 515 30.90 -42.88 -20.80
CA VAL A 515 30.18 -41.96 -21.68
C VAL A 515 31.04 -41.50 -22.87
N ASP A 516 32.34 -41.28 -22.66
CA ASP A 516 33.32 -40.87 -23.68
C ASP A 516 33.69 -42.06 -24.58
N LYS A 517 32.85 -42.33 -25.59
CA LYS A 517 33.00 -43.46 -26.51
C LYS A 517 34.18 -43.27 -27.46
N ASP A 518 34.44 -42.03 -27.88
CA ASP A 518 35.52 -41.70 -28.81
C ASP A 518 36.88 -41.42 -28.12
N LYS A 519 36.90 -41.41 -26.78
CA LYS A 519 38.07 -41.21 -25.91
C LYS A 519 38.78 -39.88 -26.17
N ASN A 520 38.04 -38.86 -26.61
CA ASN A 520 38.59 -37.55 -26.94
C ASN A 520 38.80 -36.66 -25.69
N GLY A 521 38.39 -37.13 -24.49
CA GLY A 521 38.52 -36.40 -23.24
C GLY A 521 37.42 -35.36 -22.99
N ARG A 522 36.37 -35.35 -23.82
CA ARG A 522 35.17 -34.50 -23.76
C ARG A 522 33.93 -35.32 -24.08
N ILE A 523 32.79 -34.93 -23.53
CA ILE A 523 31.51 -35.58 -23.81
C ILE A 523 30.71 -34.72 -24.79
N SER A 524 30.44 -35.24 -25.99
CA SER A 524 29.55 -34.63 -26.96
C SER A 524 28.06 -34.78 -26.60
N PHE A 525 27.19 -33.99 -27.23
CA PHE A 525 25.73 -34.13 -27.03
C PHE A 525 25.22 -35.53 -27.39
N GLN A 526 25.74 -36.12 -28.46
CA GLN A 526 25.29 -37.41 -28.94
C GLN A 526 25.73 -38.55 -28.01
N GLU A 527 26.96 -38.52 -27.52
CA GLU A 527 27.46 -39.53 -26.56
C GLU A 527 26.65 -39.52 -25.27
N LEU A 528 26.40 -38.34 -24.71
CA LEU A 528 25.54 -38.23 -23.53
C LEU A 528 24.12 -38.72 -23.83
N LEU A 529 23.53 -38.32 -24.97
CA LEU A 529 22.18 -38.73 -25.34
C LEU A 529 22.08 -40.25 -25.46
N ASP A 530 23.03 -40.90 -26.14
CA ASP A 530 23.09 -42.35 -26.29
C ASP A 530 23.13 -43.03 -24.90
N THR A 531 24.04 -42.61 -24.02
CA THR A 531 24.14 -43.18 -22.66
C THR A 531 22.84 -42.97 -21.87
N VAL A 532 22.25 -41.78 -21.93
CA VAL A 532 21.02 -41.46 -21.19
C VAL A 532 19.81 -42.22 -21.76
N THR A 533 19.74 -42.45 -23.08
CA THR A 533 18.70 -43.28 -23.71
C THR A 533 18.80 -44.75 -23.30
N LEU A 534 20.01 -45.29 -23.11
CA LEU A 534 20.22 -46.64 -22.56
C LEU A 534 19.67 -46.79 -21.14
N PHE A 535 19.80 -45.75 -20.31
CA PHE A 535 19.20 -45.71 -18.96
C PHE A 535 17.67 -45.45 -18.97
N SER A 536 17.08 -45.06 -20.11
CA SER A 536 15.64 -44.76 -20.27
C SER A 536 14.79 -46.03 -20.54
N SER A 537 13.48 -45.86 -20.70
CA SER A 537 12.49 -46.93 -20.93
C SER A 537 12.73 -47.78 -22.20
N ALA A 538 13.53 -47.27 -23.15
CA ALA A 538 13.87 -47.96 -24.40
C ALA A 538 15.00 -49.01 -24.25
N GLY A 539 15.86 -48.91 -23.23
CA GLY A 539 16.96 -49.85 -23.00
C GLY A 539 16.49 -51.15 -22.34
N ARG A 540 16.95 -52.29 -22.86
CA ARG A 540 16.68 -53.61 -22.25
C ARG A 540 17.32 -53.68 -20.85
N VAL A 541 16.75 -54.47 -19.95
CA VAL A 541 17.30 -54.65 -18.59
C VAL A 541 18.75 -55.15 -18.66
N ASP A 542 19.05 -56.01 -19.63
CA ASP A 542 20.38 -56.58 -19.86
C ASP A 542 21.40 -55.50 -20.30
N GLU A 543 20.99 -54.53 -21.12
CA GLU A 543 21.86 -53.42 -21.56
C GLU A 543 22.16 -52.45 -20.41
N LYS A 544 21.19 -52.24 -19.50
CA LYS A 544 21.36 -51.40 -18.31
C LYS A 544 22.30 -52.04 -17.31
N LEU A 545 22.09 -53.33 -17.04
CA LEU A 545 22.98 -54.10 -16.19
C LEU A 545 24.38 -54.16 -16.81
N GLY A 546 24.49 -54.27 -18.13
CA GLY A 546 25.78 -54.32 -18.85
C GLY A 546 26.57 -53.02 -18.71
N LEU A 547 25.87 -51.89 -18.74
CA LEU A 547 26.47 -50.58 -18.53
C LEU A 547 26.91 -50.36 -17.07
N ILE A 548 26.14 -50.87 -16.09
CA ILE A 548 26.51 -50.82 -14.67
C ILE A 548 27.70 -51.77 -14.42
N PHE A 549 27.71 -52.94 -15.04
CA PHE A 549 28.81 -53.90 -14.97
C PHE A 549 30.09 -53.29 -15.54
N ALA A 550 30.02 -52.66 -16.72
CA ALA A 550 31.14 -51.95 -17.32
C ALA A 550 31.58 -50.69 -16.53
N MET A 551 30.70 -50.12 -15.71
CA MET A 551 31.06 -49.06 -14.78
C MET A 551 31.77 -49.61 -13.53
N CYS A 552 31.46 -50.85 -13.14
CA CYS A 552 32.05 -51.54 -12.00
C CYS A 552 33.41 -52.18 -12.28
N ASP A 553 33.56 -52.80 -13.44
CA ASP A 553 34.79 -53.41 -13.92
C ASP A 553 35.82 -52.33 -14.31
N THR A 554 36.69 -51.97 -13.37
CA THR A 554 37.70 -50.91 -13.57
C THR A 554 38.95 -51.43 -14.28
N SER A 555 39.20 -52.73 -14.12
CA SER A 555 40.33 -53.45 -14.69
C SER A 555 40.08 -53.94 -16.13
N ASN A 556 38.83 -53.87 -16.60
CA ASN A 556 38.36 -54.30 -17.90
C ASN A 556 38.60 -55.81 -18.13
N ASN A 557 38.58 -56.60 -17.05
CA ASN A 557 38.91 -58.03 -17.04
C ASN A 557 37.65 -58.91 -17.18
N GLY A 558 36.45 -58.33 -17.19
CA GLY A 558 35.19 -59.05 -17.28
C GLY A 558 34.68 -59.64 -15.96
N PHE A 559 35.25 -59.25 -14.82
CA PHE A 559 34.86 -59.64 -13.47
C PHE A 559 34.78 -58.40 -12.56
N ILE A 560 33.88 -58.40 -11.58
CA ILE A 560 33.80 -57.34 -10.56
C ILE A 560 34.35 -57.89 -9.26
N GLU A 561 35.45 -57.31 -8.78
CA GLU A 561 35.98 -57.66 -7.45
C GLU A 561 35.12 -57.02 -6.34
N LYS A 562 35.04 -57.68 -5.17
CA LYS A 562 34.32 -57.15 -3.99
C LYS A 562 34.80 -55.74 -3.61
N GLU A 563 36.10 -55.47 -3.80
CA GLU A 563 36.72 -54.17 -3.53
C GLU A 563 36.25 -53.09 -4.53
N GLU A 564 36.12 -53.43 -5.82
CA GLU A 564 35.64 -52.50 -6.86
C GLU A 564 34.17 -52.12 -6.65
N LEU A 565 33.35 -53.09 -6.24
CA LEU A 565 31.96 -52.84 -5.87
C LEU A 565 31.85 -51.93 -4.64
N ARG A 566 32.72 -52.16 -3.64
CA ARG A 566 32.79 -51.32 -2.42
C ARG A 566 33.16 -49.88 -2.76
N GLU A 567 34.21 -49.68 -3.56
CA GLU A 567 34.64 -48.36 -3.98
C GLU A 567 33.55 -47.56 -4.69
N ILE A 568 32.75 -48.23 -5.53
CA ILE A 568 31.66 -47.57 -6.25
C ILE A 568 30.50 -47.22 -5.33
N LEU A 569 30.12 -48.12 -4.42
CA LEU A 569 29.10 -47.84 -3.43
C LEU A 569 29.51 -46.67 -2.53
N THR A 570 30.76 -46.64 -2.06
CA THR A 570 31.30 -45.51 -1.31
C THR A 570 31.25 -44.22 -2.12
N SER A 571 31.66 -44.24 -3.40
CA SER A 571 31.61 -43.06 -4.27
C SER A 571 30.18 -42.57 -4.57
N LEU A 572 29.19 -43.48 -4.65
CA LEU A 572 27.77 -43.13 -4.81
C LEU A 572 27.19 -42.53 -3.52
N MET A 573 27.66 -42.98 -2.36
CA MET A 573 27.29 -42.40 -1.06
C MET A 573 27.93 -41.03 -0.84
N GLU A 574 29.15 -40.83 -1.34
CA GLU A 574 29.78 -39.50 -1.45
C GLU A 574 29.02 -38.59 -2.43
N LEU A 575 28.52 -39.13 -3.55
CA LEU A 575 27.64 -38.42 -4.48
C LEU A 575 26.41 -37.92 -3.73
N ALA A 576 25.81 -38.73 -2.86
CA ALA A 576 24.70 -38.33 -2.00
C ALA A 576 25.09 -37.38 -0.85
N LYS A 577 26.39 -37.08 -0.68
CA LYS A 577 26.96 -36.23 0.39
C LYS A 577 26.65 -36.73 1.80
N ILE A 578 26.69 -38.04 2.00
CA ILE A 578 26.51 -38.62 3.33
C ILE A 578 27.89 -38.65 4.03
N GLU A 579 28.19 -37.64 4.85
CA GLU A 579 29.50 -37.50 5.52
C GLU A 579 29.73 -38.49 6.69
N LYS A 580 28.80 -39.41 6.99
CA LYS A 580 28.84 -40.25 8.22
C LYS A 580 28.23 -41.64 8.05
N VAL A 581 28.72 -42.46 7.14
CA VAL A 581 28.49 -43.92 7.21
C VAL A 581 29.81 -44.58 7.53
N SER A 582 29.82 -45.49 8.50
CA SER A 582 31.02 -46.22 8.87
C SER A 582 31.35 -47.22 7.76
N ASP A 583 32.63 -47.39 7.43
CA ASP A 583 33.07 -48.39 6.44
C ASP A 583 32.54 -49.80 6.77
N TYR A 584 32.30 -50.07 8.06
CA TYR A 584 31.67 -51.29 8.57
C TYR A 584 30.23 -51.48 8.06
N ASP A 585 29.40 -50.44 8.04
CA ASP A 585 28.01 -50.55 7.56
C ASP A 585 27.95 -50.89 6.06
N ILE A 586 28.89 -50.36 5.27
CA ILE A 586 29.00 -50.64 3.82
C ILE A 586 29.42 -52.09 3.60
N GLN A 587 30.39 -52.56 4.40
CA GLN A 587 30.86 -53.94 4.37
C GLN A 587 29.73 -54.95 4.65
N VAL A 588 28.90 -54.68 5.67
CA VAL A 588 27.73 -55.53 6.02
C VAL A 588 26.69 -55.56 4.89
N VAL A 589 26.45 -54.43 4.23
CA VAL A 589 25.52 -54.38 3.08
C VAL A 589 26.05 -55.23 1.94
N ILE A 590 27.33 -55.12 1.59
CA ILE A 590 27.94 -55.90 0.52
C ILE A 590 27.91 -57.39 0.86
N GLU A 591 28.22 -57.77 2.11
CA GLU A 591 28.14 -59.16 2.55
C GLU A 591 26.71 -59.72 2.45
N SER A 592 25.70 -58.95 2.85
CA SER A 592 24.30 -59.36 2.68
C SER A 592 23.88 -59.49 1.21
N MET A 593 24.48 -58.71 0.31
CA MET A 593 24.23 -58.81 -1.14
C MET A 593 24.83 -60.09 -1.71
N PHE A 594 26.05 -60.45 -1.32
CA PHE A 594 26.71 -61.70 -1.74
C PHE A 594 26.02 -62.95 -1.15
N GLU A 595 25.55 -62.87 0.10
CA GLU A 595 24.75 -63.92 0.76
C GLU A 595 23.43 -64.16 0.01
N SER A 596 22.71 -63.08 -0.33
CA SER A 596 21.43 -63.17 -1.06
C SER A 596 21.55 -63.76 -2.48
N ALA A 597 22.74 -63.68 -3.09
CA ALA A 597 23.03 -64.23 -4.41
C ALA A 597 23.61 -65.66 -4.37
N GLY A 598 23.76 -66.26 -3.18
CA GLY A 598 24.36 -67.59 -3.00
C GLY A 598 25.87 -67.63 -3.29
N CYS A 599 26.55 -66.49 -3.21
CA CYS A 599 27.97 -66.32 -3.55
C CYS A 599 28.82 -66.00 -2.31
N GLU A 600 28.61 -66.69 -1.19
CA GLU A 600 29.27 -66.40 0.11
C GLU A 600 30.80 -66.57 0.12
N HIS A 601 31.38 -67.33 -0.83
CA HIS A 601 32.80 -67.69 -0.86
C HIS A 601 33.54 -67.21 -2.12
N ARG A 602 32.93 -66.33 -2.92
CA ARG A 602 33.58 -65.78 -4.13
C ARG A 602 33.93 -64.31 -3.93
N ASP A 603 35.20 -63.98 -4.16
CA ASP A 603 35.69 -62.59 -4.12
C ASP A 603 35.47 -61.83 -5.45
N GLU A 604 35.03 -62.54 -6.49
CA GLU A 604 34.81 -62.04 -7.86
C GLU A 604 33.39 -62.38 -8.36
N LEU A 605 32.72 -61.40 -8.97
CA LEU A 605 31.40 -61.52 -9.61
C LEU A 605 31.55 -61.55 -11.13
N SER A 606 31.13 -62.65 -11.76
CA SER A 606 30.98 -62.70 -13.22
C SER A 606 29.76 -61.92 -13.69
N TRP A 607 29.67 -61.62 -14.99
CA TRP A 607 28.48 -61.00 -15.60
C TRP A 607 27.19 -61.77 -15.28
N GLU A 608 27.22 -63.10 -15.31
CA GLU A 608 26.05 -63.96 -15.05
C GLU A 608 25.65 -63.95 -13.57
N ASP A 609 26.63 -63.90 -12.66
CA ASP A 609 26.40 -63.81 -11.21
C ASP A 609 25.84 -62.43 -10.84
N PHE A 610 26.40 -61.36 -11.43
CA PHE A 610 25.91 -59.99 -11.27
C PHE A 610 24.51 -59.82 -11.85
N HIS A 611 24.23 -60.43 -13.01
CA HIS A 611 22.91 -60.40 -13.63
C HIS A 611 21.87 -61.12 -12.76
N ARG A 612 22.21 -62.29 -12.21
CA ARG A 612 21.34 -63.07 -11.29
C ARG A 612 21.05 -62.32 -9.99
N MET A 613 22.09 -61.76 -9.36
CA MET A 613 21.96 -60.91 -8.16
C MET A 613 20.98 -59.75 -8.37
N MET A 614 20.93 -59.19 -9.58
CA MET A 614 20.04 -58.07 -9.91
C MET A 614 18.67 -58.51 -10.46
N GLN A 615 18.50 -59.78 -10.88
CA GLN A 615 17.29 -60.31 -11.52
C GLN A 615 16.24 -60.83 -10.51
N ASP A 616 16.65 -61.45 -9.39
CA ASP A 616 15.74 -62.06 -8.40
C ASP A 616 14.90 -61.03 -7.60
N PHE A 617 15.28 -59.76 -7.59
CA PHE A 617 14.57 -58.70 -6.86
C PHE A 617 13.35 -58.10 -7.59
N LYS A 618 12.84 -58.79 -8.62
CA LYS A 618 11.74 -58.30 -9.49
C LYS A 618 10.34 -58.43 -8.87
N GLU A 619 10.13 -59.29 -7.88
CA GLU A 619 8.77 -59.77 -7.54
C GLU A 619 7.94 -58.99 -6.51
N ASN A 620 8.47 -57.96 -5.82
CA ASN A 620 7.67 -57.21 -4.83
C ASN A 620 7.68 -55.70 -5.08
N PHE A 621 6.80 -55.24 -5.97
CA PHE A 621 6.54 -53.80 -6.17
C PHE A 621 5.24 -53.38 -5.47
N LEU A 622 5.38 -52.56 -4.42
CA LEU A 622 4.32 -51.69 -3.89
C LEU A 622 4.74 -50.23 -4.19
N SER A 623 4.59 -49.78 -5.44
CA SER A 623 4.84 -48.38 -5.82
C SER A 623 3.57 -47.54 -5.64
N VAL A 624 3.59 -46.72 -4.61
CA VAL A 624 2.52 -45.78 -4.25
C VAL A 624 2.51 -44.59 -5.23
N GLY A 625 1.55 -44.61 -6.15
CA GLY A 625 0.82 -43.48 -6.77
C GLY A 625 1.55 -42.20 -7.22
N LEU A 626 1.66 -42.02 -8.54
CA LEU A 626 1.93 -40.74 -9.22
C LEU A 626 0.70 -40.26 -9.98
N ASP A 627 0.20 -39.04 -9.73
CA ASP A 627 -0.82 -38.38 -10.54
C ASP A 627 -0.16 -37.54 -11.64
N CYS A 628 -0.10 -38.12 -12.85
CA CYS A 628 0.04 -37.37 -14.09
C CYS A 628 -1.37 -37.21 -14.68
N LYS A 629 -2.03 -36.13 -14.24
CA LYS A 629 -3.37 -35.65 -14.64
C LYS A 629 -4.03 -36.43 -15.79
N GLY A 630 -5.03 -37.25 -15.43
CA GLY A 630 -6.24 -37.30 -16.24
C GLY A 630 -6.95 -38.62 -16.46
N VAL A 631 -6.74 -39.73 -15.74
CA VAL A 631 -7.70 -40.85 -15.71
C VAL A 631 -7.68 -41.55 -14.34
N LYS A 632 -8.86 -41.98 -13.84
CA LYS A 632 -9.05 -42.68 -12.56
C LYS A 632 -8.15 -43.93 -12.46
N GLN A 633 -7.29 -44.01 -11.45
CA GLN A 633 -6.55 -45.24 -11.11
C GLN A 633 -7.28 -46.07 -10.03
N ASN A 634 -7.22 -47.40 -10.19
CA ASN A 634 -7.54 -48.40 -9.17
C ASN A 634 -6.22 -48.93 -8.56
N PHE A 635 -6.20 -49.07 -7.24
CA PHE A 635 -5.02 -49.25 -6.37
C PHE A 635 -4.29 -50.61 -6.48
N LEU A 636 -4.58 -51.47 -7.47
CA LEU A 636 -4.23 -52.90 -7.38
C LEU A 636 -3.64 -53.55 -8.64
N ASP A 637 -3.08 -52.81 -9.61
CA ASP A 637 -2.47 -53.47 -10.78
C ASP A 637 -1.18 -52.78 -11.27
N THR A 638 -0.07 -53.52 -11.24
CA THR A 638 1.33 -53.03 -11.31
C THR A 638 1.95 -53.13 -12.71
N SER A 639 1.30 -53.79 -13.68
CA SER A 639 1.86 -54.05 -15.02
C SER A 639 1.63 -52.92 -16.05
N MET A 640 0.80 -51.91 -15.73
CA MET A 640 0.33 -50.91 -16.70
C MET A 640 0.98 -49.50 -16.61
N ASN A 641 1.96 -49.28 -15.73
CA ASN A 641 2.48 -47.93 -15.50
C ASN A 641 3.61 -47.51 -16.45
N ILE A 642 4.34 -48.46 -17.05
CA ILE A 642 5.40 -48.16 -18.04
C ILE A 642 4.79 -48.08 -19.45
N ALA A 643 3.85 -48.98 -19.77
CA ALA A 643 3.13 -48.99 -21.06
C ALA A 643 2.21 -47.77 -21.28
N ARG A 644 1.74 -47.11 -20.21
CA ARG A 644 0.89 -45.91 -20.33
C ARG A 644 1.64 -44.61 -20.58
N MET A 645 2.98 -44.61 -20.54
CA MET A 645 3.78 -43.47 -20.98
C MET A 645 3.72 -43.27 -22.50
N GLU A 646 3.35 -44.33 -23.25
CA GLU A 646 3.22 -44.33 -24.71
C GLU A 646 1.82 -43.95 -25.23
N THR A 647 0.77 -44.03 -24.40
CA THR A 647 -0.64 -43.77 -24.81
C THR A 647 -1.17 -42.38 -24.40
N MET A 648 -0.31 -41.39 -24.16
CA MET A 648 -0.68 -40.10 -23.54
C MET A 648 -1.14 -38.97 -24.50
N VAL A 649 -1.55 -39.23 -25.75
CA VAL A 649 -1.93 -38.14 -26.69
C VAL A 649 -3.38 -38.22 -27.23
N ASP A 650 -4.13 -39.31 -27.03
CA ASP A 650 -5.35 -39.51 -27.84
C ASP A 650 -6.65 -38.80 -27.40
N ASP A 651 -6.72 -38.14 -26.24
CA ASP A 651 -8.00 -37.61 -25.72
C ASP A 651 -8.11 -36.07 -25.70
N SER A 652 -7.81 -35.41 -26.81
CA SER A 652 -8.13 -33.98 -26.97
C SER A 652 -8.93 -33.60 -28.23
N SER A 653 -9.70 -34.53 -28.77
CA SER A 653 -10.73 -34.20 -29.77
C SER A 653 -12.13 -34.31 -29.17
N SER A 654 -12.72 -33.19 -28.73
CA SER A 654 -14.18 -32.94 -28.73
C SER A 654 -14.57 -31.58 -28.13
N SER A 655 -15.15 -30.73 -28.98
CA SER A 655 -16.16 -29.69 -28.69
C SER A 655 -15.74 -28.42 -27.93
N CYS A 656 -15.33 -27.41 -28.70
CA CYS A 656 -14.68 -26.16 -28.22
C CYS A 656 -15.63 -25.06 -27.66
N CYS A 657 -16.95 -25.11 -27.86
CA CYS A 657 -17.82 -23.96 -27.52
C CYS A 657 -18.59 -24.10 -26.19
N PHE A 658 -19.25 -25.25 -25.92
CA PHE A 658 -20.11 -25.44 -24.74
C PHE A 658 -19.33 -25.56 -23.41
N LEU A 659 -18.05 -25.96 -23.47
CA LEU A 659 -17.20 -26.16 -22.30
C LEU A 659 -16.76 -24.85 -21.63
N ASN A 660 -16.75 -23.72 -22.35
CA ASN A 660 -16.26 -22.45 -21.83
C ASN A 660 -17.24 -21.77 -20.87
N TRP A 661 -18.55 -21.87 -21.11
CA TRP A 661 -19.55 -21.34 -20.19
C TRP A 661 -19.64 -22.18 -18.92
N LYS A 662 -19.65 -23.52 -19.03
CA LYS A 662 -19.62 -24.44 -17.88
C LYS A 662 -18.31 -24.37 -17.08
N LYS A 663 -17.16 -24.16 -17.75
CA LYS A 663 -15.88 -23.85 -17.07
C LYS A 663 -15.90 -22.48 -16.42
N ARG A 664 -16.54 -21.46 -17.02
CA ARG A 664 -16.68 -20.13 -16.40
C ARG A 664 -17.61 -20.16 -15.20
N THR A 665 -18.76 -20.82 -15.28
CA THR A 665 -19.68 -20.96 -14.15
C THR A 665 -19.06 -21.81 -13.04
N ASN A 666 -18.38 -22.92 -13.36
CA ASN A 666 -17.63 -23.68 -12.34
C ASN A 666 -16.47 -22.86 -11.75
N ARG A 667 -15.74 -22.07 -12.54
CA ARG A 667 -14.71 -21.15 -12.00
C ARG A 667 -15.33 -20.09 -11.10
N LEU A 668 -16.51 -19.59 -11.46
CA LEU A 668 -17.22 -18.59 -10.67
C LEU A 668 -17.76 -19.20 -9.37
N THR A 669 -18.40 -20.37 -9.40
CA THR A 669 -18.88 -21.06 -8.20
C THR A 669 -17.72 -21.44 -7.29
N THR A 670 -16.62 -21.98 -7.82
CA THR A 670 -15.40 -22.24 -7.03
C THR A 670 -14.77 -20.94 -6.49
N PHE A 671 -14.86 -19.83 -7.21
CA PHE A 671 -14.41 -18.52 -6.72
C PHE A 671 -15.31 -17.99 -5.59
N LEU A 672 -16.63 -18.14 -5.73
CA LEU A 672 -17.63 -17.74 -4.74
C LEU A 672 -17.51 -18.59 -3.47
N GLU A 673 -17.38 -19.92 -3.60
CA GLU A 673 -17.16 -20.84 -2.47
C GLU A 673 -15.81 -20.56 -1.79
N GLY A 674 -14.73 -20.44 -2.58
CA GLY A 674 -13.39 -20.20 -2.07
C GLY A 674 -13.21 -18.83 -1.40
N ASN A 675 -14.06 -17.85 -1.74
CA ASN A 675 -14.03 -16.51 -1.15
C ASN A 675 -15.33 -16.16 -0.42
N ARG A 676 -16.16 -17.14 -0.01
CA ARG A 676 -17.48 -16.88 0.58
C ARG A 676 -17.42 -15.95 1.79
N GLN A 677 -16.45 -16.19 2.67
CA GLN A 677 -16.18 -15.36 3.84
C GLN A 677 -15.80 -13.95 3.39
N HIS A 678 -14.90 -13.84 2.40
CA HIS A 678 -14.45 -12.56 1.88
C HIS A 678 -15.58 -11.73 1.26
N ILE A 679 -16.48 -12.38 0.53
CA ILE A 679 -17.62 -11.74 -0.10
C ILE A 679 -18.61 -11.27 0.95
N PHE A 680 -18.94 -12.11 1.93
CA PHE A 680 -19.90 -11.77 2.98
C PHE A 680 -19.47 -10.54 3.78
N TYR A 681 -18.24 -10.51 4.31
CA TYR A 681 -17.81 -9.36 5.13
C TYR A 681 -17.63 -8.08 4.30
N LEU A 682 -17.18 -8.17 3.04
CA LEU A 682 -17.11 -7.01 2.15
C LEU A 682 -18.50 -6.50 1.79
N LEU A 683 -19.45 -7.40 1.56
CA LEU A 683 -20.85 -7.05 1.31
C LEU A 683 -21.42 -6.27 2.50
N VAL A 684 -21.22 -6.74 3.73
CA VAL A 684 -21.65 -6.02 4.95
C VAL A 684 -21.00 -4.65 5.04
N PHE A 685 -19.69 -4.54 4.78
CA PHE A 685 -18.98 -3.25 4.78
C PHE A 685 -19.52 -2.27 3.72
N PHE A 686 -19.75 -2.71 2.49
CA PHE A 686 -20.24 -1.84 1.42
C PHE A 686 -21.72 -1.50 1.57
N ILE A 687 -22.57 -2.43 2.04
CA ILE A 687 -23.98 -2.15 2.37
C ILE A 687 -24.05 -1.12 3.49
N THR A 688 -23.23 -1.25 4.54
CA THR A 688 -23.22 -0.27 5.64
C THR A 688 -22.76 1.11 5.15
N ASN A 689 -21.72 1.17 4.31
CA ASN A 689 -21.28 2.43 3.70
C ASN A 689 -22.36 3.07 2.81
N ALA A 690 -23.06 2.27 2.00
CA ALA A 690 -24.15 2.73 1.15
C ALA A 690 -25.34 3.21 1.99
N TYR A 691 -25.73 2.47 3.02
CA TYR A 691 -26.80 2.85 3.95
C TYR A 691 -26.52 4.21 4.59
N VAL A 692 -25.32 4.38 5.16
CA VAL A 692 -24.91 5.64 5.81
C VAL A 692 -24.82 6.80 4.81
N PHE A 693 -24.40 6.53 3.57
CA PHE A 693 -24.42 7.52 2.47
C PHE A 693 -25.85 7.97 2.15
N PHE A 694 -26.74 7.01 1.86
CA PHE A 694 -28.10 7.28 1.41
C PHE A 694 -28.97 7.88 2.50
N GLU A 695 -28.81 7.46 3.76
CA GLU A 695 -29.53 8.07 4.88
C GLU A 695 -29.26 9.57 4.97
N ARG A 696 -28.02 10.00 4.79
CA ARG A 696 -27.67 11.44 4.78
C ARG A 696 -28.08 12.13 3.50
N PHE A 697 -27.93 11.46 2.36
CA PHE A 697 -28.38 12.00 1.07
C PHE A 697 -29.87 12.31 1.11
N LEU A 698 -30.71 11.38 1.61
CA LEU A 698 -32.16 11.57 1.72
C LEU A 698 -32.51 12.67 2.74
N TYR A 699 -31.82 12.71 3.89
CA TYR A 699 -32.03 13.75 4.90
C TYR A 699 -31.82 15.16 4.33
N TYR A 700 -30.72 15.39 3.60
CA TYR A 700 -30.43 16.69 3.00
C TYR A 700 -31.20 16.98 1.70
N SER A 701 -31.78 15.95 1.08
CA SER A 701 -32.62 16.13 -0.11
C SER A 701 -34.04 16.55 0.26
N PHE A 702 -34.60 15.99 1.34
CA PHE A 702 -36.03 16.15 1.67
C PHE A 702 -36.30 16.68 3.07
N MET A 703 -35.55 16.25 4.09
CA MET A 703 -35.88 16.57 5.49
C MET A 703 -35.28 17.90 5.97
N SER A 704 -34.32 18.48 5.24
CA SER A 704 -33.63 19.71 5.63
C SER A 704 -34.10 20.97 4.91
N GLU A 705 -35.32 20.96 4.35
CA GLU A 705 -35.87 22.10 3.59
C GLU A 705 -35.99 23.38 4.44
N HIS A 706 -36.35 23.24 5.72
CA HIS A 706 -36.40 24.35 6.68
C HIS A 706 -35.08 25.12 6.89
N LYS A 707 -33.94 24.58 6.43
CA LYS A 707 -32.62 25.25 6.51
C LYS A 707 -32.23 25.97 5.23
N ASP A 708 -33.01 25.79 4.16
CA ASP A 708 -32.81 26.33 2.81
C ASP A 708 -31.43 26.10 2.16
N LEU A 709 -30.61 25.21 2.73
CA LEU A 709 -29.29 24.81 2.21
C LEU A 709 -29.35 24.30 0.77
N ARG A 710 -30.48 23.66 0.39
CA ARG A 710 -30.67 23.07 -0.94
C ARG A 710 -30.94 24.11 -2.01
N HIS A 711 -31.66 25.19 -1.70
CA HIS A 711 -31.93 26.26 -2.67
C HIS A 711 -30.64 26.92 -3.13
N ILE A 712 -29.67 27.09 -2.22
CA ILE A 712 -28.39 27.74 -2.50
C ILE A 712 -27.36 26.78 -3.09
N MET A 713 -27.21 25.57 -2.53
CA MET A 713 -26.10 24.66 -2.85
C MET A 713 -26.53 23.47 -3.73
N GLY A 714 -27.81 23.41 -4.10
CA GLY A 714 -28.39 22.34 -4.93
C GLY A 714 -28.23 20.95 -4.32
N MET A 715 -28.09 19.94 -5.19
CA MET A 715 -27.84 18.55 -4.77
C MET A 715 -26.40 18.31 -4.28
N GLY A 716 -25.50 19.28 -4.46
CA GLY A 716 -24.10 19.19 -4.03
C GLY A 716 -23.96 18.99 -2.52
N ILE A 717 -24.81 19.64 -1.72
CA ILE A 717 -24.81 19.46 -0.26
C ILE A 717 -25.20 18.03 0.14
N ALA A 718 -26.21 17.44 -0.50
CA ALA A 718 -26.63 16.07 -0.18
C ALA A 718 -25.52 15.05 -0.46
N ILE A 719 -24.84 15.18 -1.60
CA ILE A 719 -23.71 14.31 -1.99
C ILE A 719 -22.52 14.48 -1.05
N THR A 720 -22.15 15.72 -0.73
CA THR A 720 -21.01 16.01 0.15
C THR A 720 -21.22 15.51 1.57
N ARG A 721 -22.43 15.64 2.13
CA ARG A 721 -22.78 15.15 3.47
C ARG A 721 -22.90 13.62 3.52
N GLY A 722 -23.41 13.00 2.45
CA GLY A 722 -23.35 11.54 2.27
C GLY A 722 -21.91 11.04 2.29
N ALA A 723 -21.06 11.61 1.44
CA ALA A 723 -19.65 11.25 1.34
C ALA A 723 -18.88 11.47 2.67
N ALA A 724 -19.17 12.57 3.38
CA ALA A 724 -18.59 12.87 4.69
C ALA A 724 -18.87 11.77 5.73
N THR A 725 -20.05 11.16 5.67
CA THR A 725 -20.45 10.16 6.67
C THR A 725 -19.89 8.78 6.30
N SER A 726 -19.86 8.43 5.01
CA SER A 726 -19.20 7.21 4.52
C SER A 726 -17.68 7.21 4.75
N LEU A 727 -16.99 8.35 4.55
CA LEU A 727 -15.56 8.46 4.87
C LEU A 727 -15.32 8.39 6.38
N SER A 728 -16.21 8.97 7.20
CA SER A 728 -16.10 8.93 8.67
C SER A 728 -16.19 7.50 9.21
N PHE A 729 -17.11 6.70 8.66
CA PHE A 729 -17.23 5.28 8.97
C PHE A 729 -16.00 4.49 8.49
N SER A 730 -15.60 4.69 7.22
CA SER A 730 -14.48 3.97 6.61
C SER A 730 -13.14 4.22 7.31
N TYR A 731 -12.85 5.46 7.72
CA TYR A 731 -11.63 5.76 8.47
C TYR A 731 -11.68 5.24 9.90
N SER A 732 -12.83 5.30 10.58
CA SER A 732 -12.93 4.78 11.95
C SER A 732 -12.74 3.25 12.01
N ILE A 733 -13.38 2.49 11.13
CA ILE A 733 -13.23 1.01 11.10
C ILE A 733 -11.83 0.56 10.64
N MET A 734 -11.10 1.41 9.90
CA MET A 734 -9.73 1.14 9.48
C MET A 734 -8.78 0.93 10.67
N LEU A 735 -9.02 1.53 11.83
CA LEU A 735 -8.22 1.30 13.04
C LEU A 735 -8.34 -0.14 13.55
N LEU A 736 -9.55 -0.70 13.55
CA LEU A 736 -9.81 -2.07 14.00
C LEU A 736 -9.06 -3.11 13.16
N SER A 737 -8.87 -2.82 11.87
CA SER A 737 -8.11 -3.72 10.98
C SER A 737 -6.63 -3.86 11.36
N VAL A 738 -6.09 -3.00 12.24
CA VAL A 738 -4.67 -3.01 12.65
C VAL A 738 -4.49 -3.41 14.13
N CYS A 739 -5.57 -3.76 14.84
CA CYS A 739 -5.54 -4.25 16.22
C CYS A 739 -5.08 -5.72 16.25
N ARG A 740 -3.76 -5.94 16.26
CA ARG A 740 -3.18 -7.27 16.00
C ARG A 740 -3.44 -8.26 17.13
N ASN A 741 -3.44 -7.83 18.38
CA ASN A 741 -3.67 -8.70 19.52
C ASN A 741 -5.15 -9.09 19.57
N LEU A 742 -6.05 -8.11 19.39
CA LEU A 742 -7.49 -8.38 19.28
C LEU A 742 -7.79 -9.34 18.13
N LEU A 743 -7.24 -9.09 16.93
CA LEU A 743 -7.44 -9.97 15.79
C LEU A 743 -6.89 -11.38 16.05
N THR A 744 -5.79 -11.50 16.80
CA THR A 744 -5.24 -12.81 17.18
C THR A 744 -6.16 -13.53 18.16
N MET A 745 -6.72 -12.84 19.17
CA MET A 745 -7.71 -13.42 20.08
C MET A 745 -9.01 -13.82 19.36
N LEU A 746 -9.47 -13.02 18.40
CA LEU A 746 -10.69 -13.31 17.63
C LEU A 746 -10.53 -14.48 16.66
N LYS A 747 -9.30 -14.87 16.29
CA LYS A 747 -9.08 -16.05 15.44
C LYS A 747 -9.49 -17.35 16.11
N ASP A 748 -9.32 -17.45 17.42
CA ASP A 748 -9.71 -18.63 18.19
C ASP A 748 -11.22 -18.65 18.49
N SER A 749 -11.94 -17.58 18.11
CA SER A 749 -13.39 -17.44 18.32
C SER A 749 -14.19 -17.97 17.11
N PRO A 750 -15.46 -18.37 17.31
CA PRO A 750 -16.32 -18.83 16.21
C PRO A 750 -16.58 -17.76 15.14
N ILE A 751 -16.30 -16.48 15.43
CA ILE A 751 -16.43 -15.35 14.48
C ILE A 751 -15.53 -15.56 13.25
N HIS A 752 -14.40 -16.27 13.40
CA HIS A 752 -13.48 -16.55 12.30
C HIS A 752 -14.16 -17.33 11.15
N GLN A 753 -15.23 -18.09 11.42
CA GLN A 753 -15.98 -18.79 10.38
C GLN A 753 -16.67 -17.84 9.39
N TYR A 754 -16.99 -16.62 9.82
CA TYR A 754 -17.68 -15.60 9.02
C TYR A 754 -16.75 -14.50 8.54
N ILE A 755 -15.75 -14.12 9.35
CA ILE A 755 -14.83 -13.01 9.07
C ILE A 755 -13.42 -13.56 8.81
N PRO A 756 -12.83 -13.33 7.62
CA PRO A 756 -11.49 -13.80 7.28
C PRO A 756 -10.42 -12.90 7.91
N LEU A 757 -10.17 -13.08 9.21
CA LEU A 757 -9.25 -12.27 10.02
C LEU A 757 -7.79 -12.30 9.52
N ASP A 758 -7.40 -13.32 8.75
CA ASP A 758 -6.07 -13.41 8.13
C ASP A 758 -5.83 -12.34 7.06
N SER A 759 -6.90 -11.88 6.41
CA SER A 759 -6.83 -10.85 5.37
C SER A 759 -7.05 -9.42 5.88
N HIS A 760 -6.90 -9.18 7.19
CA HIS A 760 -7.07 -7.86 7.81
C HIS A 760 -6.26 -6.75 7.10
N LEU A 761 -5.03 -7.04 6.66
CA LEU A 761 -4.18 -6.10 5.91
C LEU A 761 -4.70 -5.77 4.51
N GLN A 762 -5.41 -6.70 3.86
CA GLN A 762 -6.06 -6.42 2.57
C GLN A 762 -7.32 -5.59 2.81
N PHE A 763 -8.10 -5.92 3.84
CA PHE A 763 -9.25 -5.12 4.23
C PHE A 763 -8.86 -3.68 4.60
N HIS A 764 -7.77 -3.49 5.34
CA HIS A 764 -7.21 -2.17 5.64
C HIS A 764 -7.03 -1.31 4.38
N LYS A 765 -6.51 -1.90 3.30
CA LYS A 765 -6.34 -1.20 2.02
C LYS A 765 -7.68 -0.91 1.34
N ILE A 766 -8.64 -1.82 1.41
CA ILE A 766 -9.98 -1.62 0.85
C ILE A 766 -10.68 -0.45 1.56
N CYS A 767 -10.61 -0.39 2.91
CA CYS A 767 -11.12 0.73 3.68
C CYS A 767 -10.41 2.04 3.31
N ALA A 768 -9.07 2.01 3.17
CA ALA A 768 -8.30 3.18 2.79
C ALA A 768 -8.67 3.69 1.38
N CYS A 769 -8.83 2.81 0.40
CA CYS A 769 -9.26 3.17 -0.96
C CYS A 769 -10.70 3.72 -0.98
N THR A 770 -11.61 3.10 -0.22
CA THR A 770 -13.02 3.53 -0.12
C THR A 770 -13.11 4.90 0.57
N GLY A 771 -12.38 5.09 1.67
CA GLY A 771 -12.29 6.37 2.37
C GLY A 771 -11.68 7.48 1.49
N LEU A 772 -10.64 7.16 0.71
CA LEU A 772 -10.04 8.12 -0.23
C LEU A 772 -11.03 8.52 -1.34
N PHE A 773 -11.76 7.55 -1.91
CA PHE A 773 -12.79 7.82 -2.92
C PHE A 773 -13.85 8.81 -2.42
N PHE A 774 -14.42 8.56 -1.24
CA PHE A 774 -15.39 9.49 -0.65
C PHE A 774 -14.76 10.80 -0.20
N SER A 775 -13.49 10.83 0.20
CA SER A 775 -12.78 12.07 0.52
C SER A 775 -12.62 12.97 -0.70
N VAL A 776 -12.32 12.40 -1.88
CA VAL A 776 -12.26 13.19 -3.13
C VAL A 776 -13.63 13.76 -3.48
N ILE A 777 -14.70 12.96 -3.41
CA ILE A 777 -16.07 13.43 -3.65
C ILE A 777 -16.45 14.55 -2.66
N HIS A 778 -16.11 14.37 -1.39
CA HIS A 778 -16.37 15.36 -0.34
C HIS A 778 -15.62 16.68 -0.59
N SER A 779 -14.32 16.62 -0.90
CA SER A 779 -13.51 17.81 -1.20
C SER A 779 -13.98 18.54 -2.46
N VAL A 780 -14.26 17.82 -3.56
CA VAL A 780 -14.75 18.41 -4.81
C VAL A 780 -16.12 19.05 -4.61
N GLY A 781 -17.02 18.35 -3.92
CA GLY A 781 -18.34 18.93 -3.65
C GLY A 781 -18.27 20.14 -2.73
N HIS A 782 -17.35 20.18 -1.75
CA HIS A 782 -17.14 21.39 -0.94
C HIS A 782 -16.59 22.57 -1.75
N LEU A 783 -15.80 22.31 -2.79
CA LEU A 783 -15.31 23.35 -3.68
C LEU A 783 -16.42 23.94 -4.56
N VAL A 784 -17.40 23.14 -5.00
CA VAL A 784 -18.61 23.63 -5.68
C VAL A 784 -19.50 24.40 -4.70
N ASN A 785 -19.69 23.84 -3.51
CA ASN A 785 -20.47 24.44 -2.44
C ASN A 785 -19.94 25.81 -1.99
N PHE A 786 -18.61 25.96 -1.85
CA PHE A 786 -18.01 27.25 -1.48
C PHE A 786 -18.15 28.30 -2.58
N TYR A 787 -18.15 27.89 -3.85
CA TYR A 787 -18.49 28.80 -4.94
C TYR A 787 -19.92 29.35 -4.78
N HIS A 788 -20.91 28.46 -4.60
CA HIS A 788 -22.29 28.89 -4.39
C HIS A 788 -22.45 29.76 -3.14
N VAL A 789 -21.83 29.40 -2.01
CA VAL A 789 -21.90 30.19 -0.77
C VAL A 789 -21.24 31.56 -0.94
N ALA A 790 -20.09 31.66 -1.61
CA ALA A 790 -19.41 32.95 -1.82
C ALA A 790 -20.21 33.89 -2.73
N THR A 791 -21.06 33.37 -3.60
CA THR A 791 -21.94 34.18 -4.45
C THR A 791 -23.20 34.68 -3.74
N GLN A 792 -23.49 34.21 -2.52
CA GLN A 792 -24.68 34.64 -1.78
C GLN A 792 -24.46 35.93 -0.97
N PRO A 793 -25.52 36.72 -0.73
CA PRO A 793 -25.45 37.86 0.17
C PRO A 793 -25.22 37.42 1.62
N ALA A 794 -24.60 38.30 2.43
CA ALA A 794 -24.26 37.99 3.82
C ALA A 794 -25.48 37.66 4.69
N GLU A 795 -26.66 38.23 4.39
CA GLU A 795 -27.91 37.93 5.09
C GLU A 795 -28.30 36.44 4.95
N HIS A 796 -28.22 35.89 3.73
CA HIS A 796 -28.49 34.47 3.49
C HIS A 796 -27.47 33.59 4.22
N ILE A 797 -26.20 34.01 4.27
CA ILE A 797 -25.13 33.28 4.97
C ILE A 797 -25.36 33.30 6.49
N ALA A 798 -25.81 34.42 7.04
CA ALA A 798 -26.17 34.54 8.45
C ALA A 798 -27.34 33.60 8.80
N CYS A 799 -28.34 33.45 7.91
CA CYS A 799 -29.41 32.48 8.07
C CYS A 799 -28.93 31.02 7.96
N LEU A 800 -28.04 30.73 7.00
CA LEU A 800 -27.49 29.38 6.76
C LEU A 800 -26.64 28.88 7.93
N SER A 801 -25.82 29.76 8.49
CA SER A 801 -24.82 29.43 9.50
C SER A 801 -24.76 30.54 10.56
N PRO A 802 -25.64 30.50 11.57
CA PRO A 802 -25.66 31.51 12.63
C PRO A 802 -24.36 31.54 13.44
N GLU A 803 -23.54 30.48 13.38
CA GLU A 803 -22.23 30.42 14.02
C GLU A 803 -21.15 31.26 13.33
N ILE A 804 -21.37 31.70 12.07
CA ILE A 804 -20.47 32.64 11.40
C ILE A 804 -20.90 34.05 11.77
N TYR A 805 -20.25 34.63 12.77
CA TYR A 805 -20.44 36.03 13.11
C TYR A 805 -19.65 36.92 12.12
N LEU A 806 -20.38 37.66 11.28
CA LEU A 806 -19.82 38.70 10.43
C LEU A 806 -20.00 40.04 11.16
N ALA A 807 -18.90 40.65 11.59
CA ALA A 807 -18.93 41.92 12.32
C ALA A 807 -19.31 43.13 11.46
N SER A 808 -19.47 42.94 10.15
CA SER A 808 -19.76 43.95 9.13
C SER A 808 -20.42 43.27 7.94
N ASP A 809 -21.10 44.03 7.08
CA ASP A 809 -21.69 43.57 5.81
C ASP A 809 -20.65 43.08 4.78
N LYS A 810 -19.36 43.06 5.17
CA LYS A 810 -18.29 42.48 4.35
C LYS A 810 -18.51 40.97 4.18
N ARG A 811 -18.68 40.57 2.93
CA ARG A 811 -18.96 39.20 2.52
C ARG A 811 -17.76 38.27 2.77
N PRO A 812 -18.00 36.98 3.07
CA PRO A 812 -16.94 36.00 3.19
C PRO A 812 -16.48 35.53 1.80
N ASP A 813 -15.37 36.10 1.33
CA ASP A 813 -14.74 35.71 0.06
C ASP A 813 -14.21 34.26 0.07
N ILE A 814 -13.90 33.69 -1.10
CA ILE A 814 -13.31 32.34 -1.21
C ILE A 814 -12.02 32.17 -0.36
N PRO A 815 -11.07 33.12 -0.33
CA PRO A 815 -9.90 33.04 0.57
C PRO A 815 -10.28 32.99 2.05
N TYR A 816 -11.36 33.67 2.44
CA TYR A 816 -11.87 33.61 3.81
C TYR A 816 -12.35 32.19 4.11
N LEU A 817 -13.16 31.60 3.22
CA LEU A 817 -13.65 30.23 3.36
C LEU A 817 -12.53 29.19 3.40
N PHE A 818 -11.48 29.31 2.58
CA PHE A 818 -10.38 28.33 2.59
C PHE A 818 -9.41 28.47 3.76
N PHE A 819 -9.02 29.70 4.13
CA PHE A 819 -7.88 29.91 5.03
C PHE A 819 -8.27 30.48 6.40
N LYS A 820 -9.38 31.21 6.50
CA LYS A 820 -9.85 31.79 7.77
C LYS A 820 -10.87 30.94 8.50
N THR A 821 -11.52 30.00 7.81
CA THR A 821 -12.38 29.01 8.47
C THR A 821 -11.56 27.79 8.94
N LEU A 822 -11.91 27.28 10.12
CA LEU A 822 -11.31 26.06 10.66
C LEU A 822 -11.59 24.86 9.73
N THR A 823 -12.81 24.76 9.22
CA THR A 823 -13.23 23.70 8.28
C THR A 823 -12.39 23.71 6.99
N GLY A 824 -12.19 24.87 6.37
CA GLY A 824 -11.36 25.03 5.17
C GLY A 824 -9.89 24.66 5.41
N LEU A 825 -9.27 25.24 6.44
CA LEU A 825 -7.84 25.04 6.74
C LEU A 825 -7.54 23.57 7.07
N THR A 826 -8.37 22.97 7.92
CA THR A 826 -8.24 21.55 8.28
C THR A 826 -8.55 20.64 7.09
N GLY A 827 -9.51 21.00 6.22
CA GLY A 827 -9.85 20.23 5.01
C GLY A 827 -8.69 20.16 4.00
N ILE A 828 -8.03 21.29 3.72
CA ILE A 828 -6.85 21.34 2.85
C ILE A 828 -5.69 20.53 3.46
N SER A 829 -5.48 20.68 4.78
CA SER A 829 -4.46 19.94 5.52
C SER A 829 -4.72 18.43 5.51
N LEU A 830 -5.97 18.00 5.68
CA LEU A 830 -6.40 16.60 5.63
C LEU A 830 -6.24 15.99 4.25
N PHE A 831 -6.65 16.70 3.19
CA PHE A 831 -6.47 16.23 1.81
C PHE A 831 -4.98 16.05 1.47
N SER A 832 -4.16 17.01 1.91
CA SER A 832 -2.70 16.95 1.73
C SER A 832 -2.09 15.75 2.44
N LEU A 833 -2.48 15.55 3.71
CA LEU A 833 -1.97 14.46 4.53
C LEU A 833 -2.42 13.09 4.02
N ALA A 834 -3.69 12.96 3.61
CA ALA A 834 -4.25 11.76 3.01
C ALA A 834 -3.52 11.39 1.71
N SER A 835 -3.31 12.37 0.82
CA SER A 835 -2.56 12.18 -0.43
C SER A 835 -1.13 11.72 -0.16
N LEU A 836 -0.44 12.35 0.78
CA LEU A 836 0.93 11.98 1.15
C LEU A 836 1.01 10.56 1.72
N ILE A 837 0.15 10.21 2.69
CA ILE A 837 0.11 8.87 3.29
C ILE A 837 -0.20 7.82 2.23
N PHE A 838 -1.18 8.06 1.38
CA PHE A 838 -1.61 7.09 0.36
C PHE A 838 -0.51 6.84 -0.68
N VAL A 839 0.12 7.89 -1.21
CA VAL A 839 1.20 7.76 -2.20
C VAL A 839 2.41 7.00 -1.63
N PHE A 840 2.83 7.31 -0.41
CA PHE A 840 3.95 6.59 0.22
C PHE A 840 3.59 5.15 0.61
N SER A 841 2.31 4.83 0.75
CA SER A 841 1.82 3.47 1.01
C SER A 841 1.76 2.57 -0.24
N LEU A 842 1.97 3.13 -1.44
CA LEU A 842 1.95 2.37 -2.69
C LEU A 842 2.95 1.19 -2.65
N PRO A 843 2.60 0.01 -3.19
CA PRO A 843 3.44 -1.18 -3.13
C PRO A 843 4.86 -0.99 -3.67
N MET A 844 5.01 -0.12 -4.69
CA MET A 844 6.31 0.21 -5.28
C MET A 844 7.22 0.96 -4.30
N VAL A 845 6.70 1.98 -3.62
CA VAL A 845 7.44 2.79 -2.65
C VAL A 845 7.75 1.96 -1.41
N ARG A 846 6.76 1.23 -0.88
CA ARG A 846 6.92 0.40 0.33
C ARG A 846 8.02 -0.66 0.19
N ARG A 847 8.13 -1.33 -0.97
CA ARG A 847 9.16 -2.35 -1.23
C ARG A 847 10.57 -1.76 -1.33
N GLN A 848 10.70 -0.52 -1.78
CA GLN A 848 12.00 0.09 -2.11
C GLN A 848 12.49 1.10 -1.07
N ALA A 849 11.58 1.74 -0.34
CA ALA A 849 11.83 2.84 0.60
C ALA A 849 10.99 2.68 1.88
N TYR A 850 11.09 1.53 2.55
CA TYR A 850 10.27 1.19 3.73
C TYR A 850 10.38 2.20 4.89
N ASN A 851 11.57 2.75 5.16
CA ASN A 851 11.76 3.74 6.23
C ASN A 851 10.97 5.02 6.00
N PHE A 852 10.93 5.52 4.77
CA PHE A 852 10.14 6.69 4.41
C PHE A 852 8.65 6.40 4.50
N PHE A 853 8.23 5.23 4.00
CA PHE A 853 6.86 4.76 4.16
C PHE A 853 6.43 4.78 5.64
N TRP A 854 7.22 4.19 6.54
CA TRP A 854 6.86 4.10 7.95
C TRP A 854 6.80 5.48 8.63
N ASN A 855 7.75 6.37 8.33
CA ASN A 855 7.75 7.73 8.89
C ASN A 855 6.54 8.56 8.43
N VAL A 856 6.21 8.50 7.15
CA VAL A 856 5.02 9.20 6.62
C VAL A 856 3.74 8.56 7.15
N HIS A 857 3.67 7.24 7.23
CA HIS A 857 2.46 6.55 7.68
C HIS A 857 2.12 6.85 9.15
N LYS A 858 3.12 7.11 10.02
CA LYS A 858 2.91 7.56 11.42
C LYS A 858 2.12 8.86 11.54
N LEU A 859 2.07 9.68 10.50
CA LEU A 859 1.28 10.91 10.47
C LEU A 859 -0.24 10.64 10.56
N TYR A 860 -0.68 9.38 10.55
CA TYR A 860 -2.07 9.02 10.83
C TYR A 860 -2.59 9.60 12.16
N ILE A 861 -1.72 9.81 13.16
CA ILE A 861 -2.13 10.42 14.44
C ILE A 861 -2.58 11.87 14.20
N LEU A 862 -1.79 12.64 13.47
CA LEU A 862 -2.14 14.00 13.05
C LEU A 862 -3.41 14.01 12.19
N PHE A 863 -3.56 13.02 11.30
CA PHE A 863 -4.75 12.84 10.47
C PHE A 863 -6.03 12.69 11.31
N TYR A 864 -6.05 11.86 12.35
CA TYR A 864 -7.24 11.71 13.19
C TYR A 864 -7.52 12.94 14.07
N ILE A 865 -6.48 13.62 14.57
CA ILE A 865 -6.64 14.89 15.31
C ILE A 865 -7.31 15.94 14.41
N LEU A 866 -6.82 16.09 13.17
CA LEU A 866 -7.40 17.03 12.23
C LEU A 866 -8.83 16.67 11.84
N ASN A 867 -9.18 15.37 11.70
CA ASN A 867 -10.56 14.95 11.43
C ASN A 867 -11.53 15.31 12.58
N LEU A 868 -11.07 15.22 13.84
CA LEU A 868 -11.88 15.65 15.00
C LEU A 868 -12.10 17.17 15.00
N LEU A 869 -11.08 17.95 14.65
CA LEU A 869 -11.16 19.41 14.55
C LEU A 869 -11.98 19.89 13.35
N HIS A 870 -11.94 19.16 12.23
CA HIS A 870 -12.53 19.58 10.96
C HIS A 870 -14.03 19.86 11.04
N GLY A 871 -14.78 19.07 11.81
CA GLY A 871 -16.23 19.25 11.97
C GLY A 871 -16.64 20.24 13.07
N LEU A 872 -15.69 20.83 13.82
CA LEU A 872 -16.01 21.53 15.07
C LEU A 872 -16.70 22.89 14.85
N GLN A 873 -16.44 23.54 13.71
CA GLN A 873 -17.01 24.86 13.38
C GLN A 873 -18.51 24.82 13.01
N ARG A 874 -19.12 23.63 12.91
CA ARG A 874 -20.57 23.44 12.69
C ARG A 874 -21.17 24.10 11.44
N LEU A 875 -20.35 24.46 10.45
CA LEU A 875 -20.74 25.18 9.23
C LEU A 875 -22.02 24.69 8.52
N THR A 876 -22.28 23.37 8.56
CA THR A 876 -23.48 22.76 7.93
C THR A 876 -24.29 21.94 8.92
N SER A 877 -23.63 21.24 9.86
CA SER A 877 -24.29 20.57 10.98
C SER A 877 -23.31 20.25 12.10
N ALA A 878 -23.83 19.76 13.22
CA ALA A 878 -23.04 19.24 14.33
C ALA A 878 -22.04 18.14 13.90
N PRO A 879 -20.85 18.08 14.54
CA PRO A 879 -19.84 17.07 14.25
C PRO A 879 -20.29 15.69 14.71
N ARG A 880 -20.21 14.71 13.80
CA ARG A 880 -20.57 13.30 14.06
C ARG A 880 -19.41 12.33 13.92
N PHE A 881 -18.23 12.78 13.48
CA PHE A 881 -17.06 11.93 13.31
C PHE A 881 -16.67 11.20 14.61
N TRP A 882 -16.73 11.90 15.75
CA TRP A 882 -16.40 11.34 17.06
C TRP A 882 -17.26 10.12 17.43
N ILE A 883 -18.53 10.08 17.01
CA ILE A 883 -19.45 8.96 17.28
C ILE A 883 -18.92 7.67 16.63
N PHE A 884 -18.42 7.77 15.40
CA PHE A 884 -17.82 6.63 14.70
C PHE A 884 -16.43 6.29 15.23
N PHE A 885 -15.68 7.29 15.70
CA PHE A 885 -14.26 7.17 16.04
C PHE A 885 -14.01 6.61 17.45
N VAL A 886 -14.80 7.01 18.46
CA VAL A 886 -14.52 6.71 19.88
C VAL A 886 -14.38 5.21 20.16
N GLY A 887 -15.33 4.38 19.68
CA GLY A 887 -15.29 2.93 19.90
C GLY A 887 -14.02 2.28 19.33
N PRO A 888 -13.75 2.39 18.00
CA PRO A 888 -12.52 1.89 17.38
C PRO A 888 -11.23 2.44 18.00
N ALA A 889 -11.21 3.71 18.41
CA ALA A 889 -10.03 4.34 19.01
C ALA A 889 -9.70 3.74 20.38
N ILE A 890 -10.71 3.51 21.22
CA ILE A 890 -10.53 2.87 22.53
C ILE A 890 -9.96 1.46 22.36
N VAL A 891 -10.55 0.67 21.46
CA VAL A 891 -10.08 -0.70 21.17
C VAL A 891 -8.63 -0.70 20.66
N TYR A 892 -8.29 0.24 19.77
CA TYR A 892 -6.93 0.40 19.28
C TYR A 892 -5.94 0.80 20.38
N ALA A 893 -6.33 1.69 21.29
CA ALA A 893 -5.51 2.11 22.42
C ALA A 893 -5.19 0.92 23.35
N PHE A 894 -6.19 0.12 23.71
CA PHE A 894 -5.99 -1.10 24.50
C PHE A 894 -5.08 -2.10 23.80
N ASP A 895 -5.28 -2.36 22.50
CA ASP A 895 -4.42 -3.24 21.71
C ASP A 895 -2.94 -2.78 21.73
N LYS A 896 -2.71 -1.46 21.67
CA LYS A 896 -1.36 -0.88 21.77
C LYS A 896 -0.78 -0.95 23.16
N ILE A 897 -1.55 -0.72 24.22
CA ILE A 897 -1.09 -0.88 25.59
C ILE A 897 -0.66 -2.34 25.83
N ILE A 898 -1.47 -3.31 25.40
CA ILE A 898 -1.12 -4.74 25.48
C ILE A 898 0.15 -5.03 24.67
N SER A 899 0.26 -4.49 23.45
CA SER A 899 1.45 -4.67 22.60
C SER A 899 2.73 -4.13 23.23
N ILE A 900 2.66 -3.04 23.99
CA ILE A 900 3.80 -2.43 24.67
C ILE A 900 4.18 -3.23 25.92
N ARG A 901 3.20 -3.82 26.61
CA ARG A 901 3.44 -4.67 27.79
C ARG A 901 4.11 -6.01 27.48
N CYS A 902 3.92 -6.57 26.29
CA CYS A 902 4.68 -7.72 25.81
C CYS A 902 6.14 -7.30 25.54
N SER A 903 6.99 -7.41 26.57
CA SER A 903 8.34 -6.85 26.60
C SER A 903 9.30 -7.47 25.57
N PHE A 904 10.31 -6.68 25.20
CA PHE A 904 11.46 -7.13 24.42
C PHE A 904 12.43 -7.86 25.35
N ILE A 905 12.77 -9.10 25.03
CA ILE A 905 13.78 -9.85 25.77
C ILE A 905 15.08 -9.79 24.96
N GLU A 906 16.15 -9.31 25.59
CA GLU A 906 17.50 -9.44 25.05
C GLU A 906 18.04 -10.83 25.39
N LEU A 907 18.50 -11.57 24.39
CA LEU A 907 18.95 -12.95 24.48
C LEU A 907 20.35 -13.06 23.89
N ASP A 908 21.20 -13.82 24.56
CA ASP A 908 22.54 -14.12 24.10
C ASP A 908 22.52 -15.27 23.09
N ILE A 909 23.43 -15.20 22.13
CA ILE A 909 23.62 -16.24 21.11
C ILE A 909 24.54 -17.32 21.69
N LEU A 910 24.10 -18.57 21.65
CA LEU A 910 24.86 -19.73 22.11
C LEU A 910 25.75 -20.27 21.01
N GLU A 911 25.20 -20.47 19.81
CA GLU A 911 25.89 -21.11 18.69
C GLU A 911 25.36 -20.61 17.35
N THR A 912 26.24 -20.45 16.37
CA THR A 912 25.85 -20.14 14.98
C THR A 912 26.51 -21.09 14.00
N GLU A 913 25.71 -21.67 13.10
CA GLU A 913 26.17 -22.63 12.10
C GLU A 913 25.78 -22.15 10.69
N LEU A 914 26.77 -22.10 9.79
CA LEU A 914 26.55 -21.73 8.38
C LEU A 914 26.28 -22.97 7.54
N LEU A 915 25.00 -23.19 7.29
CA LEU A 915 24.53 -24.31 6.50
C LEU A 915 24.66 -24.04 4.98
N PRO A 916 24.73 -25.10 4.16
CA PRO A 916 24.67 -24.98 2.70
C PRO A 916 23.43 -24.24 2.19
N ASN A 917 23.50 -23.76 0.94
CA ASN A 917 22.39 -23.06 0.26
C ASN A 917 21.88 -21.80 0.96
N ASP A 918 22.82 -21.05 1.52
CA ASP A 918 22.59 -19.72 2.08
C ASP A 918 21.69 -19.71 3.33
N VAL A 919 21.69 -20.78 4.14
CA VAL A 919 20.95 -20.86 5.42
C VAL A 919 21.90 -20.68 6.61
N ILE A 920 21.46 -19.94 7.62
CA ILE A 920 22.15 -19.77 8.91
C ILE A 920 21.27 -20.40 9.99
N LYS A 921 21.84 -21.23 10.84
CA LYS A 921 21.19 -21.69 12.08
C LYS A 921 21.75 -20.88 13.24
N ILE A 922 20.87 -20.33 14.06
CA ILE A 922 21.23 -19.52 15.22
C ILE A 922 20.53 -20.11 16.43
N ASN A 923 21.31 -20.57 17.41
CA ASN A 923 20.85 -21.03 18.70
C ASN A 923 21.06 -19.91 19.72
N PHE A 924 20.04 -19.56 20.49
CA PHE A 924 20.08 -18.51 21.50
C PHE A 924 19.42 -18.97 22.80
N TYR A 925 19.78 -18.30 23.90
CA TYR A 925 19.34 -18.65 25.24
C TYR A 925 17.81 -18.59 25.40
N ARG A 926 17.24 -19.57 26.12
CA ARG A 926 15.82 -19.60 26.45
C ARG A 926 15.59 -19.10 27.89
N PRO A 927 14.81 -18.02 28.08
CA PRO A 927 14.43 -17.58 29.42
C PRO A 927 13.54 -18.63 30.12
N PRO A 928 13.69 -18.85 31.44
CA PRO A 928 12.92 -19.86 32.18
C PRO A 928 11.41 -19.61 32.15
N ASN A 929 10.99 -18.34 32.11
CA ASN A 929 9.57 -17.95 32.03
C ASN A 929 9.02 -17.94 30.58
N PHE A 930 9.84 -18.29 29.59
CA PHE A 930 9.43 -18.25 28.19
C PHE A 930 8.78 -19.58 27.77
N VAL A 931 7.45 -19.59 27.84
CA VAL A 931 6.61 -20.71 27.39
C VAL A 931 6.14 -20.43 25.96
N TYR A 932 6.45 -21.34 25.04
CA TYR A 932 5.98 -21.30 23.66
C TYR A 932 5.49 -22.68 23.23
N ARG A 933 4.69 -22.73 22.17
CA ARG A 933 4.16 -23.95 21.55
C ARG A 933 4.81 -24.19 20.19
N SER A 934 4.87 -25.45 19.79
CA SER A 934 5.44 -25.87 18.51
C SER A 934 4.75 -25.20 17.32
N GLY A 935 5.54 -24.72 16.38
CA GLY A 935 5.07 -23.97 15.20
C GLY A 935 4.83 -22.47 15.43
N GLN A 936 5.01 -21.95 16.65
CA GLN A 936 5.00 -20.51 16.89
C GLN A 936 6.22 -19.82 16.29
N TRP A 937 6.10 -18.51 16.05
CA TRP A 937 7.16 -17.68 15.50
C TRP A 937 7.38 -16.44 16.35
N ALA A 938 8.55 -15.82 16.22
CA ALA A 938 8.90 -14.61 16.95
C ALA A 938 9.45 -13.55 15.99
N ARG A 939 9.42 -12.29 16.42
CA ARG A 939 10.15 -11.22 15.75
C ARG A 939 11.52 -11.07 16.37
N VAL A 940 12.53 -11.18 15.51
CA VAL A 940 13.93 -11.18 15.88
C VAL A 940 14.59 -9.93 15.32
N LYS A 941 15.45 -9.31 16.14
CA LYS A 941 16.34 -8.23 15.75
C LYS A 941 17.74 -8.57 16.26
N CYS A 942 18.77 -8.33 15.45
CA CYS A 942 20.17 -8.45 15.86
C CYS A 942 20.76 -7.04 16.04
N SER A 943 21.40 -6.78 17.19
CA SER A 943 21.97 -5.47 17.53
C SER A 943 23.06 -5.02 16.55
N ALA A 944 23.86 -5.95 16.01
CA ALA A 944 24.99 -5.65 15.13
C ALA A 944 24.62 -5.22 13.68
N ILE A 945 23.45 -5.59 13.16
CA ILE A 945 23.15 -5.55 11.72
C ILE A 945 22.09 -4.49 11.31
N GLY A 946 21.48 -3.84 12.29
CA GLY A 946 20.59 -2.70 12.05
C GLY A 946 19.75 -2.33 13.28
N SER A 947 19.79 -1.07 13.70
CA SER A 947 19.22 -0.64 14.98
C SER A 947 17.68 -0.64 15.06
N ARG A 948 16.93 -0.89 13.98
CA ARG A 948 15.44 -0.75 13.97
C ARG A 948 14.63 -1.78 13.17
N GLU A 949 15.24 -2.75 12.49
CA GLU A 949 14.51 -3.70 11.62
C GLU A 949 14.23 -5.03 12.37
N TYR A 950 12.96 -5.42 12.44
CA TYR A 950 12.51 -6.69 13.02
C TYR A 950 12.06 -7.64 11.91
N HIS A 951 12.44 -8.91 12.02
CA HIS A 951 12.07 -9.95 11.08
C HIS A 951 11.29 -11.06 11.77
N SER A 952 10.16 -11.45 11.21
CA SER A 952 9.40 -12.62 11.68
C SER A 952 10.11 -13.91 11.27
N LEU A 953 10.40 -14.78 12.23
CA LEU A 953 11.08 -16.05 12.04
C LEU A 953 10.42 -17.13 12.93
N THR A 954 10.17 -18.30 12.37
CA THR A 954 9.60 -19.45 13.08
C THR A 954 10.65 -20.12 13.97
N PHE A 955 10.23 -20.56 15.17
CA PHE A 955 11.08 -21.40 16.01
C PHE A 955 11.20 -22.79 15.39
N THR A 956 12.43 -23.25 15.21
CA THR A 956 12.73 -24.62 14.76
C THR A 956 12.99 -25.56 15.93
N SER A 957 13.31 -25.02 17.10
CA SER A 957 13.45 -25.75 18.36
C SER A 957 12.10 -26.24 18.88
N ALA A 958 12.11 -27.31 19.66
CA ALA A 958 10.91 -27.82 20.30
C ALA A 958 10.71 -27.22 21.72
N PRO A 959 9.47 -27.13 22.23
CA PRO A 959 9.17 -26.50 23.52
C PRO A 959 9.82 -27.15 24.75
N HIS A 960 10.38 -28.34 24.62
CA HIS A 960 11.07 -29.06 25.69
C HIS A 960 12.60 -28.84 25.67
N GLU A 961 13.15 -28.20 24.64
CA GLU A 961 14.58 -27.91 24.54
C GLU A 961 14.96 -26.67 25.38
N ASP A 962 16.16 -26.69 25.95
CA ASP A 962 16.67 -25.63 26.83
C ASP A 962 17.16 -24.38 26.08
N PHE A 963 17.16 -24.43 24.75
CA PHE A 963 17.55 -23.33 23.86
C PHE A 963 16.44 -23.03 22.84
N LEU A 964 16.52 -21.85 22.24
CA LEU A 964 15.67 -21.46 21.11
C LEU A 964 16.51 -21.46 19.84
N SER A 965 15.99 -22.06 18.76
CA SER A 965 16.68 -22.08 17.46
C SER A 965 15.84 -21.49 16.34
N ILE A 966 16.51 -20.81 15.41
CA ILE A 966 15.93 -20.28 14.17
C ILE A 966 16.80 -20.62 12.97
N HIS A 967 16.17 -20.96 11.85
CA HIS A 967 16.83 -21.18 10.57
C HIS A 967 16.52 -20.02 9.60
N VAL A 968 17.53 -19.22 9.27
CA VAL A 968 17.40 -18.00 8.49
C VAL A 968 18.00 -18.18 7.10
N LYS A 969 17.15 -18.14 6.07
CA LYS A 969 17.60 -18.18 4.67
C LYS A 969 17.97 -16.79 4.15
N ALA A 970 19.16 -16.63 3.58
CA ALA A 970 19.65 -15.36 3.06
C ALA A 970 18.98 -15.00 1.71
N LYS A 971 17.86 -14.27 1.78
CA LYS A 971 17.14 -13.76 0.59
C LYS A 971 17.19 -12.25 0.44
N GLY A 972 17.24 -11.52 1.55
CA GLY A 972 17.18 -10.06 1.60
C GLY A 972 18.48 -9.41 2.11
N PRO A 973 18.59 -8.07 2.04
CA PRO A 973 19.76 -7.35 2.52
C PRO A 973 20.08 -7.59 3.99
N TRP A 974 19.05 -7.63 4.86
CA TRP A 974 19.22 -7.90 6.29
C TRP A 974 19.74 -9.32 6.53
N THR A 975 19.10 -10.33 5.95
CA THR A 975 19.52 -11.74 6.10
C THR A 975 20.91 -12.01 5.50
N TRP A 976 21.29 -11.30 4.44
CA TRP A 976 22.64 -11.38 3.88
C TRP A 976 23.68 -10.70 4.77
N ARG A 977 23.35 -9.59 5.43
CA ARG A 977 24.24 -8.99 6.42
C ARG A 977 24.40 -9.89 7.63
N LEU A 978 23.31 -10.53 8.08
CA LEU A 978 23.34 -11.56 9.11
C LEU A 978 24.29 -12.70 8.74
N ARG A 979 24.16 -13.25 7.53
CA ARG A 979 25.04 -14.32 7.06
C ARG A 979 26.50 -13.91 7.00
N ASN A 980 26.77 -12.75 6.40
CA ASN A 980 28.14 -12.27 6.19
C ASN A 980 28.82 -11.86 7.50
N TYR A 981 28.05 -11.48 8.52
CA TYR A 981 28.58 -11.13 9.84
C TYR A 981 29.14 -12.38 10.55
N PHE A 982 28.43 -13.50 10.48
CA PHE A 982 28.83 -14.78 11.09
C PHE A 982 29.70 -15.67 10.18
N ASP A 983 30.30 -15.12 9.12
CA ASP A 983 31.15 -15.88 8.18
C ASP A 983 32.58 -16.03 8.73
N ARG A 984 33.00 -17.29 8.94
CA ARG A 984 34.19 -17.73 9.69
C ARG A 984 35.52 -17.20 9.13
N ASP A 985 35.57 -16.86 7.84
CA ASP A 985 36.71 -16.19 7.20
C ASP A 985 37.00 -14.79 7.77
N THR A 986 36.03 -14.16 8.44
CA THR A 986 36.20 -12.84 9.08
C THR A 986 36.80 -12.97 10.49
N ILE A 987 36.61 -14.12 11.14
CA ILE A 987 37.06 -14.42 12.50
C ILE A 987 38.50 -14.98 12.46
N MET A 988 38.80 -15.93 11.56
CA MET A 988 40.17 -16.49 11.46
C MET A 988 41.22 -15.49 10.95
N SER A 989 40.81 -14.40 10.27
CA SER A 989 41.74 -13.32 9.91
C SER A 989 42.16 -12.44 11.09
N ALA A 990 41.50 -12.56 12.25
CA ALA A 990 41.96 -11.92 13.49
C ALA A 990 42.93 -12.84 14.26
N ASP A 991 42.66 -14.14 14.28
CA ASP A 991 43.45 -15.10 15.08
C ASP A 991 44.78 -15.54 14.44
N GLN A 992 44.94 -15.44 13.11
CA GLN A 992 46.18 -15.89 12.44
C GLN A 992 47.31 -14.84 12.37
N GLU A 993 47.09 -13.60 12.79
CA GLU A 993 48.17 -12.59 12.87
C GLU A 993 48.83 -12.49 14.25
N LEU A 994 48.36 -13.21 15.27
CA LEU A 994 49.02 -13.35 16.58
C LEU A 994 49.34 -14.82 16.87
N ASN A 995 50.48 -15.29 16.37
CA ASN A 995 51.18 -16.44 16.95
C ASN A 995 52.68 -16.11 16.94
N ASP A 996 53.08 -15.26 17.87
CA ASP A 996 54.47 -15.11 18.31
C ASP A 996 54.57 -15.71 19.73
N PRO A 997 55.42 -16.72 20.01
CA PRO A 997 55.34 -17.51 21.24
C PRO A 997 55.87 -16.82 22.52
N SER A 998 56.04 -15.49 22.55
CA SER A 998 56.83 -14.83 23.60
C SER A 998 56.10 -13.78 24.45
N GLN A 999 54.76 -13.80 24.52
CA GLN A 999 54.01 -12.94 25.44
C GLN A 999 52.82 -13.70 26.05
N GLU A 1000 53.11 -14.53 27.06
CA GLU A 1000 52.09 -15.27 27.82
C GLU A 1000 51.52 -14.51 29.04
N ASP A 1001 52.06 -13.35 29.40
CA ASP A 1001 51.60 -12.62 30.59
C ASP A 1001 51.05 -11.24 30.22
N GLN A 1002 49.73 -11.08 30.38
CA GLN A 1002 48.88 -9.87 30.27
C GLN A 1002 47.88 -9.86 29.10
N ILE A 1003 46.88 -10.74 29.16
CA ILE A 1003 45.58 -10.51 28.52
C ILE A 1003 44.56 -10.32 29.65
N GLN A 1004 44.27 -9.05 29.97
CA GLN A 1004 43.01 -8.71 30.64
C GLN A 1004 41.89 -8.87 29.61
N GLU A 1005 40.87 -9.64 29.98
CA GLU A 1005 39.64 -9.87 29.22
C GLU A 1005 38.97 -8.54 28.82
N GLU A 1006 39.24 -8.05 27.61
CA GLU A 1006 38.28 -7.19 26.92
C GLU A 1006 37.14 -8.11 26.46
N GLU A 1007 36.00 -8.06 27.15
CA GLU A 1007 34.75 -8.69 26.72
C GLU A 1007 34.46 -8.28 25.25
N GLU A 1008 34.74 -9.18 24.29
CA GLU A 1008 34.17 -9.08 22.96
C GLU A 1008 32.64 -9.13 23.11
N ASP A 1009 32.00 -7.97 23.02
CA ASP A 1009 30.55 -7.79 23.18
C ASP A 1009 29.80 -8.60 22.10
N HIS A 1010 29.53 -9.89 22.39
CA HIS A 1010 28.86 -10.80 21.46
C HIS A 1010 27.50 -10.21 21.05
N PRO A 1011 27.13 -10.29 19.75
CA PRO A 1011 25.95 -9.63 19.23
C PRO A 1011 24.65 -10.18 19.85
N LYS A 1012 23.99 -9.37 20.67
CA LYS A 1012 22.71 -9.74 21.31
C LYS A 1012 21.53 -9.76 20.33
N ILE A 1013 20.61 -10.69 20.56
CA ILE A 1013 19.35 -10.80 19.83
C ILE A 1013 18.21 -10.24 20.69
N ARG A 1014 17.40 -9.33 20.13
CA ARG A 1014 16.14 -8.91 20.74
C ARG A 1014 14.99 -9.71 20.16
N LEU A 1015 14.27 -10.40 21.04
CA LEU A 1015 13.09 -11.19 20.73
C LEU A 1015 11.82 -10.45 21.15
N MET A 1016 10.80 -10.51 20.29
CA MET A 1016 9.42 -10.14 20.61
C MET A 1016 8.54 -11.32 20.21
N GLY A 1017 7.82 -11.91 21.16
CA GLY A 1017 7.01 -13.12 20.94
C GLY A 1017 6.82 -13.91 22.24
N PRO A 1018 6.24 -15.12 22.17
CA PRO A 1018 5.87 -15.85 20.96
C PRO A 1018 4.60 -15.32 20.30
N PHE A 1019 4.55 -15.36 18.97
CA PHE A 1019 3.39 -14.98 18.16
C PHE A 1019 2.82 -16.18 17.40
N GLY A 1020 1.50 -16.14 17.22
CA GLY A 1020 0.72 -17.22 16.63
C GLY A 1020 0.19 -18.18 17.69
N GLY A 1021 -1.04 -18.66 17.52
CA GLY A 1021 -1.51 -19.90 18.13
C GLY A 1021 -1.31 -20.97 17.08
N GLY A 1022 -0.36 -21.88 17.29
CA GLY A 1022 -0.28 -23.06 16.43
C GLY A 1022 -1.59 -23.80 16.62
N ASN A 1023 -2.38 -23.97 15.56
CA ASN A 1023 -3.49 -24.91 15.55
C ASN A 1023 -2.85 -26.30 15.63
N GLN A 1024 -2.42 -26.66 16.82
CA GLN A 1024 -1.89 -27.97 17.17
C GLN A 1024 -3.02 -29.01 17.21
N ASP A 1025 -4.14 -28.76 16.53
CA ASP A 1025 -5.34 -29.60 16.53
C ASP A 1025 -5.05 -31.06 16.16
N TRP A 1026 -3.87 -31.36 15.61
CA TRP A 1026 -3.36 -32.71 15.41
C TRP A 1026 -3.39 -33.58 16.67
N TYR A 1027 -3.28 -33.03 17.89
CA TYR A 1027 -3.43 -33.82 19.12
C TYR A 1027 -4.88 -34.33 19.36
N LYS A 1028 -5.89 -33.69 18.73
CA LYS A 1028 -7.31 -34.07 18.86
C LYS A 1028 -7.68 -35.28 18.00
N PHE A 1029 -6.90 -35.57 16.96
CA PHE A 1029 -7.18 -36.63 16.00
C PHE A 1029 -6.35 -37.87 16.29
N GLU A 1030 -6.96 -39.05 16.19
CA GLU A 1030 -6.22 -40.33 16.33
C GLU A 1030 -5.21 -40.54 15.20
N VAL A 1031 -5.53 -40.05 14.01
CA VAL A 1031 -4.65 -40.07 12.85
C VAL A 1031 -4.57 -38.66 12.26
N ALA A 1032 -3.35 -38.19 12.05
CA ALA A 1032 -3.09 -36.88 11.46
C ALA A 1032 -2.25 -36.99 10.17
N VAL A 1033 -2.61 -36.22 9.15
CA VAL A 1033 -1.86 -36.07 7.90
C VAL A 1033 -1.27 -34.66 7.86
N MET A 1034 0.04 -34.54 8.03
CA MET A 1034 0.76 -33.26 8.04
C MET A 1034 1.45 -33.04 6.70
N ILE A 1035 1.12 -31.95 6.01
CA ILE A 1035 1.60 -31.66 4.66
C ILE A 1035 2.38 -30.35 4.67
N GLY A 1036 3.72 -30.44 4.57
CA GLY A 1036 4.61 -29.29 4.48
C GLY A 1036 5.04 -29.06 3.03
N ALA A 1037 4.79 -27.88 2.47
CA ALA A 1037 5.22 -27.53 1.12
C ALA A 1037 6.17 -26.32 1.08
N GLY A 1038 7.36 -26.51 0.51
CA GLY A 1038 8.39 -25.48 0.40
C GLY A 1038 8.82 -24.91 1.77
N ILE A 1039 8.80 -23.58 1.92
CA ILE A 1039 9.17 -22.89 3.18
C ILE A 1039 8.19 -23.23 4.32
N GLY A 1040 6.95 -23.62 3.99
CA GLY A 1040 5.95 -24.03 4.98
C GLY A 1040 6.33 -25.27 5.80
N VAL A 1041 7.48 -25.91 5.49
CA VAL A 1041 8.00 -27.06 6.24
C VAL A 1041 8.71 -26.66 7.54
N THR A 1042 9.27 -25.45 7.64
CA THR A 1042 10.05 -24.99 8.81
C THR A 1042 9.37 -25.17 10.18
N PRO A 1043 8.07 -24.88 10.35
CA PRO A 1043 7.36 -25.11 11.61
C PRO A 1043 7.23 -26.58 11.98
N TYR A 1044 7.18 -27.48 11.00
CA TYR A 1044 7.10 -28.92 11.24
C TYR A 1044 8.38 -29.50 11.85
N ALA A 1045 9.52 -28.81 11.76
CA ALA A 1045 10.73 -29.20 12.50
C ALA A 1045 10.47 -29.24 14.02
N SER A 1046 9.82 -28.19 14.53
CA SER A 1046 9.45 -28.07 15.94
C SER A 1046 8.31 -29.04 16.30
N ILE A 1047 7.27 -29.13 15.44
CA ILE A 1047 6.09 -29.98 15.68
C ILE A 1047 6.45 -31.48 15.70
N LEU A 1048 7.29 -31.95 14.77
CA LEU A 1048 7.67 -33.37 14.69
C LEU A 1048 8.56 -33.78 15.86
N ASN A 1049 9.52 -32.93 16.26
CA ASN A 1049 10.34 -33.19 17.45
C ASN A 1049 9.49 -33.22 18.73
N ASP A 1050 8.54 -32.29 18.87
CA ASP A 1050 7.61 -32.25 20.01
C ASP A 1050 6.68 -33.48 20.03
N LEU A 1051 6.12 -33.87 18.89
CA LEU A 1051 5.31 -35.09 18.75
C LEU A 1051 6.07 -36.34 19.23
N VAL A 1052 7.27 -36.58 18.69
CA VAL A 1052 8.05 -37.77 19.02
C VAL A 1052 8.47 -37.77 20.50
N PHE A 1053 8.85 -36.62 21.04
CA PHE A 1053 9.16 -36.47 22.46
C PHE A 1053 7.97 -36.78 23.37
N GLN A 1054 6.77 -36.31 23.01
CA GLN A 1054 5.54 -36.59 23.76
C GLN A 1054 5.22 -38.08 23.76
N THR A 1055 5.38 -38.77 22.62
CA THR A 1055 5.10 -40.20 22.51
C THR A 1055 6.15 -41.08 23.18
N SER A 1056 7.42 -40.66 23.24
CA SER A 1056 8.51 -41.46 23.84
C SER A 1056 8.60 -41.34 25.36
N THR A 1057 8.22 -40.19 25.93
CA THR A 1057 8.36 -39.94 27.38
C THR A 1057 7.14 -40.35 28.21
N ASN A 1058 6.04 -40.80 27.58
CA ASN A 1058 4.77 -41.18 28.24
C ASN A 1058 4.23 -40.15 29.27
N ARG A 1059 4.75 -38.91 29.27
CA ARG A 1059 4.48 -37.87 30.29
C ARG A 1059 3.07 -37.28 30.19
N TYR A 1060 2.32 -37.64 29.17
CA TYR A 1060 0.90 -37.31 29.00
C TYR A 1060 0.17 -38.53 28.43
N SER A 1061 -0.52 -39.29 29.28
CA SER A 1061 -1.39 -40.42 28.92
C SER A 1061 -2.66 -40.03 28.12
N GLY A 1062 -2.68 -38.84 27.51
CA GLY A 1062 -3.87 -38.22 26.88
C GLY A 1062 -3.68 -37.74 25.44
N VAL A 1063 -2.58 -38.08 24.76
CA VAL A 1063 -2.42 -37.77 23.32
C VAL A 1063 -3.24 -38.78 22.52
N ALA A 1064 -4.32 -38.33 21.87
CA ALA A 1064 -5.17 -39.21 21.07
C ALA A 1064 -4.45 -39.74 19.81
N CYS A 1065 -3.45 -38.99 19.31
CA CYS A 1065 -2.75 -39.27 18.06
C CYS A 1065 -1.88 -40.53 18.15
N LYS A 1066 -2.30 -41.59 17.44
CA LYS A 1066 -1.62 -42.89 17.34
C LYS A 1066 -0.74 -43.01 16.11
N LYS A 1067 -1.05 -42.26 15.04
CA LYS A 1067 -0.31 -42.32 13.77
C LYS A 1067 -0.28 -40.97 13.05
N VAL A 1068 0.90 -40.58 12.57
CA VAL A 1068 1.09 -39.35 11.79
C VAL A 1068 1.71 -39.66 10.43
N TYR A 1069 1.05 -39.22 9.38
CA TYR A 1069 1.59 -39.23 8.02
C TYR A 1069 2.18 -37.85 7.70
N PHE A 1070 3.50 -37.77 7.54
CA PHE A 1070 4.17 -36.52 7.18
C PHE A 1070 4.55 -36.52 5.69
N LEU A 1071 3.89 -35.65 4.92
CA LEU A 1071 4.16 -35.46 3.49
C LEU A 1071 4.93 -34.17 3.29
N TRP A 1072 6.18 -34.28 2.88
CA TRP A 1072 7.01 -33.15 2.54
C TRP A 1072 7.05 -32.93 1.03
N ILE A 1073 6.44 -31.86 0.54
CA ILE A 1073 6.38 -31.51 -0.88
C ILE A 1073 7.40 -30.40 -1.17
N CYS A 1074 8.46 -30.72 -1.88
CA CYS A 1074 9.46 -29.74 -2.28
C CYS A 1074 9.79 -29.83 -3.78
N PRO A 1075 10.19 -28.74 -4.43
CA PRO A 1075 10.71 -28.82 -5.80
C PRO A 1075 12.09 -29.49 -5.82
N SER A 1076 12.94 -29.21 -4.84
CA SER A 1076 14.29 -29.78 -4.71
C SER A 1076 14.73 -29.79 -3.24
N HIS A 1077 15.43 -30.85 -2.83
CA HIS A 1077 15.98 -31.03 -1.48
C HIS A 1077 17.08 -30.01 -1.14
N ARG A 1078 17.82 -29.52 -2.16
CA ARG A 1078 18.92 -28.56 -2.03
C ARG A 1078 18.56 -27.37 -1.14
N SER A 1079 17.34 -26.86 -1.28
CA SER A 1079 16.92 -25.65 -0.58
C SER A 1079 16.66 -25.81 0.93
N PHE A 1080 16.65 -27.05 1.44
CA PHE A 1080 16.26 -27.44 2.80
C PHE A 1080 17.07 -28.66 3.30
N GLU A 1081 18.34 -28.79 2.94
CA GLU A 1081 19.21 -29.90 3.37
C GLU A 1081 19.21 -30.06 4.91
N TRP A 1082 19.28 -28.94 5.65
CA TRP A 1082 19.21 -28.93 7.11
C TRP A 1082 17.97 -29.62 7.69
N PHE A 1083 16.85 -29.63 6.95
CA PHE A 1083 15.62 -30.26 7.42
C PHE A 1083 15.72 -31.79 7.35
N ILE A 1084 16.53 -32.33 6.44
CA ILE A 1084 16.81 -33.77 6.37
C ILE A 1084 17.54 -34.21 7.65
N ASP A 1085 18.47 -33.41 8.16
CA ASP A 1085 19.15 -33.70 9.43
C ASP A 1085 18.17 -33.71 10.61
N VAL A 1086 17.23 -32.77 10.64
CA VAL A 1086 16.15 -32.77 11.63
C VAL A 1086 15.27 -34.01 11.51
N LEU A 1087 14.85 -34.40 10.29
CA LEU A 1087 14.05 -35.61 10.08
C LEU A 1087 14.80 -36.88 10.50
N ARG A 1088 16.12 -36.91 10.31
CA ARG A 1088 16.97 -38.02 10.76
C ARG A 1088 16.98 -38.13 12.28
N ASP A 1089 17.06 -37.01 12.99
CA ASP A 1089 17.00 -37.00 14.45
C ASP A 1089 15.61 -37.36 14.98
N VAL A 1090 14.54 -36.91 14.32
CA VAL A 1090 13.16 -37.30 14.64
C VAL A 1090 12.96 -38.80 14.44
N GLU A 1091 13.44 -39.37 13.33
CA GLU A 1091 13.33 -40.81 13.05
C GLU A 1091 14.12 -41.67 14.03
N ARG A 1092 15.30 -41.22 14.47
CA ARG A 1092 16.08 -41.90 15.52
C ARG A 1092 15.36 -41.90 16.87
N LYS A 1093 14.65 -40.82 17.20
CA LYS A 1093 13.89 -40.68 18.45
C LYS A 1093 12.53 -41.40 18.41
N ASP A 1094 12.01 -41.76 17.24
CA ASP A 1094 10.71 -42.43 17.06
C ASP A 1094 10.79 -43.94 17.34
N VAL A 1095 10.82 -44.29 18.63
CA VAL A 1095 10.85 -45.70 19.10
C VAL A 1095 9.48 -46.39 18.91
N THR A 1096 8.39 -45.63 18.90
CA THR A 1096 7.01 -46.13 18.84
C THR A 1096 6.47 -46.26 17.41
N HIS A 1097 7.26 -45.89 16.39
CA HIS A 1097 6.89 -45.90 14.98
C HIS A 1097 5.60 -45.13 14.67
N VAL A 1098 5.38 -44.01 15.36
CA VAL A 1098 4.19 -43.16 15.19
C VAL A 1098 4.25 -42.40 13.87
N LEU A 1099 5.46 -42.07 13.40
CA LEU A 1099 5.65 -41.23 12.22
C LEU A 1099 5.89 -42.07 10.96
N GLU A 1100 5.17 -41.75 9.88
CA GLU A 1100 5.40 -42.29 8.53
C GLU A 1100 5.70 -41.13 7.57
N MET A 1101 6.93 -41.09 7.02
CA MET A 1101 7.43 -39.97 6.23
C MET A 1101 7.43 -40.26 4.73
N HIS A 1102 6.89 -39.33 3.95
CA HIS A 1102 6.90 -39.35 2.49
C HIS A 1102 7.45 -38.03 1.95
N ILE A 1103 8.50 -38.09 1.14
CA ILE A 1103 9.13 -36.91 0.54
C ILE A 1103 8.78 -36.87 -0.94
N PHE A 1104 8.11 -35.82 -1.40
CA PHE A 1104 7.71 -35.61 -2.79
C PHE A 1104 8.57 -34.54 -3.45
N ILE A 1105 9.38 -34.94 -4.43
CA ILE A 1105 10.20 -34.05 -5.26
C ILE A 1105 9.42 -33.71 -6.54
N THR A 1106 8.92 -32.48 -6.62
CA THR A 1106 7.95 -32.03 -7.64
C THR A 1106 8.57 -31.34 -8.86
N GLN A 1107 9.89 -31.19 -8.92
CA GLN A 1107 10.55 -30.67 -10.12
C GLN A 1107 10.30 -31.62 -11.30
N PHE A 1108 10.04 -31.05 -12.48
CA PHE A 1108 9.76 -31.86 -13.68
C PHE A 1108 11.03 -32.54 -14.19
N PHE A 1109 10.86 -33.70 -14.82
CA PHE A 1109 11.97 -34.48 -15.38
C PHE A 1109 12.87 -33.67 -16.34
N HIS A 1110 12.27 -32.86 -17.22
CA HIS A 1110 12.98 -31.97 -18.15
C HIS A 1110 13.72 -30.80 -17.47
N LYS A 1111 13.58 -30.62 -16.15
CA LYS A 1111 14.33 -29.63 -15.37
C LYS A 1111 15.26 -30.28 -14.35
N TYR A 1112 15.38 -31.60 -14.30
CA TYR A 1112 16.31 -32.23 -13.37
C TYR A 1112 17.75 -31.91 -13.77
N ASP A 1113 18.55 -31.55 -12.77
CA ASP A 1113 20.01 -31.54 -12.91
C ASP A 1113 20.45 -32.99 -13.16
N LEU A 1114 21.54 -33.19 -13.92
CA LEU A 1114 22.10 -34.52 -14.21
C LEU A 1114 22.28 -35.37 -12.95
N ARG A 1115 22.75 -34.75 -11.87
CA ARG A 1115 22.81 -35.33 -10.53
C ARG A 1115 21.48 -35.92 -10.04
N THR A 1116 20.38 -35.18 -10.20
CA THR A 1116 19.05 -35.58 -9.69
C THR A 1116 18.48 -36.73 -10.50
N THR A 1117 18.72 -36.73 -11.82
CA THR A 1117 18.32 -37.83 -12.71
C THR A 1117 19.11 -39.11 -12.41
N MET A 1118 20.44 -39.00 -12.26
CA MET A 1118 21.27 -40.16 -11.95
C MET A 1118 20.91 -40.75 -10.59
N LEU A 1119 20.78 -39.89 -9.58
CA LEU A 1119 20.35 -40.33 -8.25
C LEU A 1119 18.92 -40.89 -8.25
N TYR A 1120 18.00 -40.41 -9.11
CA TYR A 1120 16.67 -41.01 -9.26
C TYR A 1120 16.75 -42.46 -9.73
N VAL A 1121 17.60 -42.71 -10.74
CA VAL A 1121 17.84 -44.05 -11.27
C VAL A 1121 18.44 -44.94 -10.19
N CYS A 1122 19.43 -44.45 -9.45
CA CYS A 1122 20.09 -45.17 -8.36
C CYS A 1122 19.18 -45.42 -7.16
N GLU A 1123 18.34 -44.46 -6.76
CA GLU A 1123 17.46 -44.57 -5.58
C GLU A 1123 16.43 -45.68 -5.72
N ASN A 1124 15.79 -45.79 -6.89
CA ASN A 1124 14.78 -46.83 -7.12
C ASN A 1124 15.37 -48.25 -7.01
N HIS A 1125 16.68 -48.40 -7.26
CA HIS A 1125 17.39 -49.68 -7.17
C HIS A 1125 17.98 -49.87 -5.77
N PHE A 1126 18.59 -48.83 -5.20
CA PHE A 1126 19.28 -48.88 -3.90
C PHE A 1126 18.32 -48.92 -2.70
N GLN A 1127 17.21 -48.17 -2.73
CA GLN A 1127 16.23 -48.18 -1.64
C GLN A 1127 15.67 -49.59 -1.39
N LYS A 1128 15.58 -50.41 -2.46
CA LYS A 1128 15.14 -51.80 -2.36
C LYS A 1128 16.16 -52.71 -1.68
N LEU A 1129 17.44 -52.43 -1.89
CA LEU A 1129 18.56 -53.19 -1.32
C LEU A 1129 18.75 -52.85 0.17
N SER A 1130 18.80 -51.55 0.52
CA SER A 1130 19.17 -51.09 1.87
C SER A 1130 17.98 -50.79 2.79
N LYS A 1131 16.73 -50.77 2.26
CA LYS A 1131 15.52 -50.24 2.94
C LYS A 1131 15.66 -48.79 3.45
N ARG A 1132 16.76 -48.11 3.11
CA ARG A 1132 17.05 -46.71 3.38
C ARG A 1132 17.27 -45.99 2.05
N SER A 1133 16.86 -44.74 2.01
CA SER A 1133 17.08 -43.84 0.87
C SER A 1133 18.56 -43.52 0.73
N LEU A 1134 19.10 -43.63 -0.48
CA LEU A 1134 20.47 -43.25 -0.83
C LEU A 1134 20.65 -41.73 -0.72
N PHE A 1135 19.59 -40.95 -0.92
CA PHE A 1135 19.64 -39.48 -0.84
C PHE A 1135 19.71 -38.91 0.57
N THR A 1136 19.00 -39.53 1.50
CA THR A 1136 18.71 -38.95 2.82
C THR A 1136 19.23 -39.80 3.97
N SER A 1137 19.54 -41.08 3.70
CA SER A 1137 19.79 -42.11 4.72
C SER A 1137 18.63 -42.26 5.72
N LEU A 1138 17.41 -41.90 5.29
CA LEU A 1138 16.18 -42.08 6.06
C LEU A 1138 15.47 -43.37 5.62
N LYS A 1139 14.63 -43.95 6.49
CA LYS A 1139 13.68 -45.00 6.06
C LYS A 1139 12.48 -44.40 5.30
N ALA A 1140 12.37 -43.07 5.27
CA ALA A 1140 11.36 -42.33 4.52
C ALA A 1140 11.34 -42.72 3.03
N SER A 1141 10.14 -42.78 2.44
CA SER A 1141 9.99 -43.05 1.01
C SER A 1141 10.07 -41.77 0.18
N ASN A 1142 10.97 -41.75 -0.79
CA ASN A 1142 11.13 -40.66 -1.74
C ASN A 1142 10.27 -40.90 -2.99
N HIS A 1143 9.46 -39.92 -3.36
CA HIS A 1143 8.53 -39.94 -4.49
C HIS A 1143 8.88 -38.80 -5.45
N PHE A 1144 8.84 -39.06 -6.75
CA PHE A 1144 9.22 -38.10 -7.79
C PHE A 1144 8.01 -37.69 -8.61
N GLY A 1145 7.43 -36.55 -8.27
CA GLY A 1145 6.21 -36.04 -8.88
C GLY A 1145 5.29 -35.38 -7.85
N ARG A 1146 4.09 -35.04 -8.28
CA ARG A 1146 3.08 -34.47 -7.38
C ARG A 1146 2.32 -35.61 -6.69
N PRO A 1147 2.03 -35.49 -5.39
CA PRO A 1147 1.24 -36.49 -4.70
C PRO A 1147 -0.19 -36.52 -5.25
N ASP A 1148 -0.70 -37.72 -5.57
CA ASP A 1148 -2.12 -37.94 -5.76
C ASP A 1148 -2.82 -37.94 -4.40
N MET A 1149 -3.25 -36.76 -3.95
CA MET A 1149 -3.91 -36.63 -2.66
C MET A 1149 -5.23 -37.38 -2.58
N VAL A 1150 -5.95 -37.58 -3.68
CA VAL A 1150 -7.24 -38.30 -3.66
C VAL A 1150 -7.00 -39.77 -3.41
N SER A 1151 -6.04 -40.36 -4.12
CA SER A 1151 -5.68 -41.77 -3.94
C SER A 1151 -5.02 -42.03 -2.59
N PHE A 1152 -4.15 -41.13 -2.14
CA PHE A 1152 -3.54 -41.21 -0.81
C PHE A 1152 -4.58 -41.16 0.31
N LEU A 1153 -5.52 -40.21 0.27
CA LEU A 1153 -6.57 -40.12 1.29
C LEU A 1153 -7.51 -41.33 1.26
N LYS A 1154 -7.83 -41.90 0.09
CA LYS A 1154 -8.57 -43.17 0.00
C LYS A 1154 -7.80 -44.34 0.60
N PHE A 1155 -6.48 -44.37 0.43
CA PHE A 1155 -5.63 -45.37 1.07
C PHE A 1155 -5.67 -45.24 2.59
N VAL A 1156 -5.51 -44.02 3.13
CA VAL A 1156 -5.64 -43.75 4.57
C VAL A 1156 -7.02 -44.15 5.09
N GLN A 1157 -8.08 -43.86 4.32
CA GLN A 1157 -9.45 -44.25 4.65
C GLN A 1157 -9.63 -45.78 4.74
N LYS A 1158 -8.96 -46.53 3.85
CA LYS A 1158 -8.99 -48.00 3.85
C LYS A 1158 -8.14 -48.60 4.99
N LYS A 1159 -6.96 -48.04 5.25
CA LYS A 1159 -6.01 -48.52 6.28
C LYS A 1159 -6.50 -48.23 7.70
N HIS A 1160 -7.18 -47.10 7.91
CA HIS A 1160 -7.67 -46.65 9.22
C HIS A 1160 -9.20 -46.57 9.27
N SER A 1161 -9.88 -47.61 8.79
CA SER A 1161 -11.35 -47.68 8.77
C SER A 1161 -12.00 -47.70 10.17
N TYR A 1162 -11.23 -48.00 11.21
CA TYR A 1162 -11.66 -47.99 12.61
C TYR A 1162 -11.79 -46.58 13.21
N VAL A 1163 -11.21 -45.56 12.56
CA VAL A 1163 -11.23 -44.17 13.04
C VAL A 1163 -12.49 -43.46 12.51
N SER A 1164 -13.08 -42.58 13.32
CA SER A 1164 -14.21 -41.74 12.89
C SER A 1164 -13.77 -40.56 12.02
N GLU A 1165 -12.66 -39.91 12.38
CA GLU A 1165 -12.19 -38.66 11.79
C GLU A 1165 -10.65 -38.61 11.71
N VAL A 1166 -10.13 -38.08 10.59
CA VAL A 1166 -8.70 -37.89 10.32
C VAL A 1166 -8.46 -36.40 10.09
N GLY A 1167 -7.50 -35.82 10.81
CA GLY A 1167 -7.09 -34.42 10.62
C GLY A 1167 -6.06 -34.28 9.50
N VAL A 1168 -6.30 -33.40 8.53
CA VAL A 1168 -5.36 -33.09 7.44
C VAL A 1168 -4.89 -31.65 7.56
N PHE A 1169 -3.63 -31.46 7.91
CA PHE A 1169 -2.98 -30.16 8.16
C PHE A 1169 -2.10 -29.81 6.97
N SER A 1170 -2.39 -28.70 6.27
CA SER A 1170 -1.54 -28.27 5.16
C SER A 1170 -0.94 -26.88 5.39
N CYS A 1171 0.39 -26.80 5.30
CA CYS A 1171 1.16 -25.55 5.33
C CYS A 1171 2.00 -25.42 4.06
N GLY A 1172 1.81 -24.34 3.31
CA GLY A 1172 2.61 -24.04 2.13
C GLY A 1172 1.93 -23.13 1.13
N PRO A 1173 2.34 -23.16 -0.16
CA PRO A 1173 1.74 -22.32 -1.20
C PRO A 1173 0.23 -22.58 -1.32
N GLN A 1174 -0.55 -21.52 -1.51
CA GLN A 1174 -2.02 -21.60 -1.63
C GLN A 1174 -2.49 -22.58 -2.72
N SER A 1175 -1.70 -22.82 -3.76
CA SER A 1175 -2.00 -23.80 -4.80
C SER A 1175 -2.04 -25.24 -4.26
N VAL A 1176 -1.14 -25.58 -3.34
CA VAL A 1176 -1.06 -26.92 -2.74
C VAL A 1176 -2.19 -27.11 -1.73
N THR A 1177 -2.36 -26.15 -0.83
CA THR A 1177 -3.39 -26.24 0.22
C THR A 1177 -4.82 -26.31 -0.36
N ARG A 1178 -5.11 -25.55 -1.43
CA ARG A 1178 -6.39 -25.66 -2.16
C ARG A 1178 -6.58 -27.03 -2.82
N THR A 1179 -5.51 -27.60 -3.37
CA THR A 1179 -5.57 -28.94 -4.00
C THR A 1179 -5.86 -30.01 -2.96
N ASN A 1180 -5.23 -29.93 -1.79
CA ASN A 1180 -5.45 -30.85 -0.68
C ASN A 1180 -6.87 -30.73 -0.11
N SER A 1181 -7.36 -29.51 0.07
CA SER A 1181 -8.75 -29.25 0.48
C SER A 1181 -9.75 -29.88 -0.50
N ALA A 1182 -9.55 -29.67 -1.80
CA ALA A 1182 -10.40 -30.26 -2.84
C ALA A 1182 -10.32 -31.80 -2.83
N ALA A 1183 -9.16 -32.37 -2.56
CA ALA A 1183 -9.00 -33.82 -2.43
C ALA A 1183 -9.77 -34.38 -1.22
N CYS A 1184 -9.70 -33.72 -0.05
CA CYS A 1184 -10.50 -34.07 1.13
C CYS A 1184 -12.00 -34.05 0.82
N GLU A 1185 -12.48 -33.01 0.13
CA GLU A 1185 -13.89 -32.92 -0.28
C GLU A 1185 -14.30 -34.07 -1.22
N VAL A 1186 -13.47 -34.40 -2.21
CA VAL A 1186 -13.75 -35.49 -3.16
C VAL A 1186 -13.86 -36.84 -2.43
N VAL A 1187 -13.02 -37.10 -1.44
CA VAL A 1187 -13.06 -38.35 -0.66
C VAL A 1187 -14.24 -38.35 0.32
N ASN A 1188 -14.51 -37.22 0.99
CA ASN A 1188 -15.64 -37.07 1.91
C ASN A 1188 -17.01 -37.19 1.23
N ARG A 1189 -17.13 -36.85 -0.07
CA ARG A 1189 -18.37 -37.06 -0.85
C ARG A 1189 -18.82 -38.52 -0.86
N GLN A 1190 -17.92 -39.49 -0.69
CA GLN A 1190 -18.27 -40.91 -0.66
C GLN A 1190 -18.99 -41.33 0.64
N ARG A 1191 -19.07 -40.46 1.66
CA ARG A 1191 -19.72 -40.68 2.96
C ARG A 1191 -19.30 -41.98 3.69
N LYS A 1192 -18.08 -42.46 3.43
CA LYS A 1192 -17.46 -43.58 4.15
C LYS A 1192 -16.58 -43.04 5.28
N ARG A 1193 -16.51 -43.77 6.41
CA ARG A 1193 -15.60 -43.43 7.52
C ARG A 1193 -14.17 -43.91 7.20
N PRO A 1194 -13.13 -43.23 7.72
CA PRO A 1194 -13.15 -41.94 8.42
C PRO A 1194 -13.46 -40.73 7.53
N TYR A 1195 -13.97 -39.65 8.13
CA TYR A 1195 -14.10 -38.32 7.53
C TYR A 1195 -12.78 -37.54 7.62
N PHE A 1196 -12.43 -36.77 6.60
CA PHE A 1196 -11.23 -35.94 6.58
C PHE A 1196 -11.54 -34.49 6.90
N SER A 1197 -11.04 -33.97 8.03
CA SER A 1197 -11.12 -32.54 8.36
C SER A 1197 -9.86 -31.83 7.87
N HIS A 1198 -10.00 -30.88 6.95
CA HIS A 1198 -8.87 -30.14 6.40
C HIS A 1198 -8.65 -28.82 7.13
N HIS A 1199 -7.47 -28.65 7.71
CA HIS A 1199 -7.02 -27.46 8.43
C HIS A 1199 -5.95 -26.72 7.61
N PHE A 1200 -6.16 -25.41 7.42
CA PHE A 1200 -5.19 -24.54 6.77
C PHE A 1200 -4.24 -23.97 7.83
N GLU A 1201 -2.99 -24.42 7.80
CA GLU A 1201 -1.97 -23.89 8.67
C GLU A 1201 -1.22 -22.75 7.97
N HIS A 1202 -1.25 -21.56 8.58
CA HIS A 1202 -0.46 -20.41 8.14
C HIS A 1202 0.54 -20.04 9.24
N PHE A 1203 1.61 -20.81 9.31
CA PHE A 1203 2.78 -20.43 10.09
C PHE A 1203 3.50 -19.28 9.36
N GLY A 1204 3.75 -18.18 10.08
CA GLY A 1204 3.91 -16.81 9.54
C GLY A 1204 5.06 -16.50 8.59
#